data_AF-A0A918BJG5-F1
#
_entry.id   AF-A0A918BJG5-F1
#
_cell.length_a   1.000
_cell.length_b   1.000
_cell.length_c   1.000
_cell.angle_alpha   90.00
_cell.angle_beta   90.00
_cell.angle_gamma   90.00
#
_symmetry.space_group_name_H-M   'P 1'
#
loop_
_entity.id
_entity.type
_entity.pdbx_description
1 polymer ?
#
loop_
_entity_poly.entity_id
_entity_poly.type
_entity_poly.pdbx_seq_one_letter_code
_entity_poly.pdbx_strand_id
1 'polypeptide(L)'
;MIRHSRAGGPVRVSGPQMKRALERAEEIAAPGMGAVDVSGIPPRRLAELSRYGVDGKASLLRRHSDARRLATLLATTVYLTSRAVDDALDLLEVLIATKLPARAERESAKEKLKTLPRVERASAKLATAFQVVFDTTSEQVDTDTGEIAPPKVESLEGMWAAIEQVVPRHELAAAIAALFELTPPLDSDADEAWRAMLVNRFGTVRPFLKLLVTVVDFDATPEGEPVLGALLSLPELMGRKKVGPAEIDTTLLGGSWRRLVLSAPHLEPGAVDWKAYTFCVLEQLHRMLRSKQVFARNSSKWGDPRAKLLAGEAWQQARPTVLASLNLPGEAGAHLVARAALLDGTYREVAARVPDNAQIVFDDDGRLHFAALEPEPEPASLLDLRAAVNAMLPRVDLPEVLLEVMAWTGADQAFTSVTGGEARLKDLHVTIAALLVAHGCNVGYTPVMGAADPLKYGRLSHVDQTCLRLATYRAANAALIEHQASIPLVRAWGGGLVASVDGMRFVVPVPSVYARPNPKYFGRRGRRDVAQHDQRPGGGPGREGRGRHPARLPVRAGRPLRPRRRPPPGDDRHRHRELQRHRVRAADPGRVRVRAAAGGPAGPEDVADRPHRRLRRLPRRGPRPGRPRPHRTALGGHPADHRLHPHRSRPRLRRHPDALP
;
A
#
# COMPACT_ATOMS: atom_id res chain seq x y z
N MET A 1 6.81 16.53 31.95
CA MET A 1 6.62 17.30 30.70
C MET A 1 7.84 17.12 29.79
N ILE A 2 8.29 18.10 28.98
CA ILE A 2 9.03 17.97 27.69
C ILE A 2 9.95 16.73 27.50
N ARG A 3 10.76 16.29 28.48
CA ARG A 3 11.56 15.05 28.33
C ARG A 3 10.73 13.75 28.17
N HIS A 4 9.54 13.67 28.76
CA HIS A 4 8.62 12.53 28.60
C HIS A 4 7.85 12.61 27.28
N SER A 5 7.33 13.78 26.90
CA SER A 5 6.62 13.98 25.63
C SER A 5 7.50 13.92 24.38
N ARG A 6 8.84 13.93 24.54
CA ARG A 6 9.80 13.49 23.49
C ARG A 6 9.80 11.98 23.22
N ALA A 7 8.99 11.18 23.92
CA ALA A 7 8.72 9.80 23.52
C ALA A 7 8.18 9.77 22.08
N GLY A 8 8.75 8.86 21.27
CA GLY A 8 8.51 8.82 19.83
C GLY A 8 7.05 8.64 19.43
N GLY A 9 6.74 9.01 18.20
CA GLY A 9 5.43 8.78 17.59
C GLY A 9 5.03 7.29 17.58
N PRO A 10 3.74 6.98 17.37
CA PRO A 10 3.21 5.65 17.62
C PRO A 10 3.90 4.54 16.80
N VAL A 11 4.26 3.48 17.52
CA VAL A 11 5.07 2.36 16.99
C VAL A 11 4.26 1.09 16.71
N ARG A 12 2.96 1.08 17.02
CA ARG A 12 2.04 -0.07 16.87
C ARG A 12 0.61 0.38 16.63
N VAL A 13 -0.13 -0.33 15.78
CA VAL A 13 -1.56 -0.06 15.55
C VAL A 13 -2.42 -0.87 16.53
N SER A 14 -2.95 -0.23 17.57
CA SER A 14 -3.90 -0.85 18.52
C SER A 14 -4.67 0.21 19.34
N GLY A 15 -5.84 -0.14 19.86
CA GLY A 15 -6.63 0.73 20.76
C GLY A 15 -5.86 1.27 21.98
N PRO A 16 -5.09 0.45 22.72
CA PRO A 16 -4.24 0.94 23.80
C PRO A 16 -3.12 1.89 23.36
N GLN A 17 -2.61 1.77 22.12
CA GLN A 17 -1.66 2.74 21.59
C GLN A 17 -2.36 4.03 21.12
N MET A 18 -3.60 3.93 20.63
CA MET A 18 -4.43 5.09 20.27
C MET A 18 -4.77 5.93 21.50
N LYS A 19 -5.19 5.28 22.59
CA LYS A 19 -5.34 5.92 23.90
C LYS A 19 -4.06 6.68 24.31
N ARG A 20 -2.89 6.01 24.28
CA ARG A 20 -1.60 6.64 24.63
C ARG A 20 -1.17 7.78 23.70
N ALA A 21 -1.55 7.75 22.42
CA ALA A 21 -1.24 8.83 21.49
C ALA A 21 -2.01 10.11 21.85
N LEU A 22 -3.27 9.96 22.30
CA LEU A 22 -4.13 11.04 22.78
C LEU A 22 -3.73 11.51 24.19
N GLU A 23 -3.45 10.61 25.14
CA GLU A 23 -2.90 10.97 26.47
C GLU A 23 -1.61 11.83 26.33
N ARG A 24 -0.74 11.47 25.38
CA ARG A 24 0.47 12.27 25.08
C ARG A 24 0.13 13.63 24.47
N ALA A 25 -0.91 13.76 23.65
CA ALA A 25 -1.33 15.05 23.09
C ALA A 25 -1.94 15.95 24.19
N GLU A 26 -2.73 15.37 25.09
CA GLU A 26 -3.26 16.01 26.30
C GLU A 26 -2.13 16.51 27.23
N GLU A 27 -1.13 15.66 27.53
CA GLU A 27 0.09 16.05 28.29
C GLU A 27 0.87 17.21 27.66
N ILE A 28 0.83 17.35 26.33
CA ILE A 28 1.53 18.41 25.58
C ILE A 28 0.71 19.71 25.55
N ALA A 29 -0.62 19.60 25.47
CA ALA A 29 -1.54 20.73 25.45
C ALA A 29 -1.77 21.35 26.84
N ALA A 30 -1.75 20.55 27.91
CA ALA A 30 -2.03 20.96 29.29
C ALA A 30 -1.32 22.23 29.81
N PRO A 31 -0.08 22.59 29.39
CA PRO A 31 0.55 23.86 29.76
C PRO A 31 -0.04 25.12 29.10
N GLY A 32 -1.08 25.01 28.27
CA GLY A 32 -1.77 26.14 27.61
C GLY A 32 -0.99 26.83 26.48
N MET A 33 0.34 26.71 26.44
CA MET A 33 1.23 27.38 25.48
C MET A 33 0.93 27.10 24.00
N GLY A 34 0.18 26.03 23.69
CA GLY A 34 -0.27 25.75 22.32
C GLY A 34 -1.34 26.72 21.80
N ALA A 35 -2.08 27.40 22.69
CA ALA A 35 -3.16 28.34 22.36
C ALA A 35 -2.71 29.80 22.25
N VAL A 36 -1.41 30.07 22.34
CA VAL A 36 -0.85 31.41 22.11
C VAL A 36 -0.81 31.67 20.61
N ASP A 37 -1.41 32.77 20.15
CA ASP A 37 -1.34 33.13 18.74
C ASP A 37 0.11 33.38 18.30
N VAL A 38 0.48 32.74 17.19
CA VAL A 38 1.78 32.86 16.52
C VAL A 38 1.60 33.12 15.02
N SER A 39 0.39 33.47 14.56
CA SER A 39 0.04 33.75 13.16
C SER A 39 0.95 34.80 12.51
N GLY A 40 1.27 35.88 13.23
CA GLY A 40 2.18 36.94 12.82
C GLY A 40 3.67 36.52 12.77
N ILE A 41 4.03 35.29 13.16
CA ILE A 41 5.41 34.80 13.13
C ILE A 41 5.59 33.91 11.89
N PRO A 42 6.52 34.23 10.96
CA PRO A 42 6.75 33.42 9.76
C PRO A 42 6.97 31.94 10.09
N PRO A 43 6.21 30.98 9.53
CA PRO A 43 6.25 29.56 9.92
C PRO A 43 7.64 28.92 9.87
N ARG A 44 8.50 29.41 8.96
CA ARG A 44 9.92 29.00 8.89
C ARG A 44 10.70 29.33 10.17
N ARG A 45 10.45 30.48 10.82
CA ARG A 45 11.10 30.86 12.09
C ARG A 45 10.59 30.01 13.25
N LEU A 46 9.29 29.70 13.28
CA LEU A 46 8.73 28.75 14.24
C LEU A 46 9.35 27.35 14.07
N ALA A 47 9.54 26.88 12.83
CA ALA A 47 10.21 25.60 12.55
C ALA A 47 11.71 25.60 12.90
N GLU A 48 12.42 26.72 12.69
CA GLU A 48 13.83 26.88 13.10
C GLU A 48 13.98 26.89 14.63
N LEU A 49 13.06 27.55 15.36
CA LEU A 49 12.99 27.51 16.83
C LEU A 49 12.61 26.13 17.36
N SER A 50 11.56 25.51 16.80
CA SER A 50 11.00 24.27 17.33
C SER A 50 11.98 23.10 17.21
N ARG A 51 12.71 22.98 16.09
CA ARG A 51 13.83 22.04 15.92
C ARG A 51 14.86 22.20 17.04
N TYR A 52 15.29 23.43 17.31
CA TYR A 52 16.28 23.71 18.35
C TYR A 52 15.81 23.28 19.75
N GLY A 53 14.53 23.44 20.08
CA GLY A 53 13.96 22.97 21.35
C GLY A 53 13.51 21.49 21.38
N VAL A 54 13.40 20.82 20.22
CA VAL A 54 13.19 19.36 20.12
C VAL A 54 14.52 18.61 20.23
N ASP A 55 15.53 19.01 19.47
CA ASP A 55 16.83 18.33 19.42
C ASP A 55 17.74 18.76 20.59
N GLY A 56 17.63 20.01 21.04
CA GLY A 56 18.46 20.59 22.08
C GLY A 56 18.36 19.89 23.43
N LYS A 57 19.49 19.74 24.13
CA LYS A 57 19.53 19.30 25.54
C LYS A 57 19.10 20.44 26.46
N ALA A 58 18.42 20.11 27.57
CA ALA A 58 17.94 21.12 28.52
C ALA A 58 19.06 22.04 29.10
N SER A 59 20.28 21.53 29.25
CA SER A 59 21.45 22.32 29.67
C SER A 59 21.92 23.33 28.62
N LEU A 60 21.65 23.08 27.34
CA LEU A 60 21.93 23.98 26.22
C LEU A 60 20.82 25.04 26.11
N LEU A 61 19.55 24.67 26.29
CA LEU A 61 18.43 25.64 26.34
C LEU A 61 18.55 26.62 27.53
N ARG A 62 19.11 26.19 28.67
CA ARG A 62 19.39 27.07 29.82
C ARG A 62 20.45 28.15 29.55
N ARG A 63 21.28 28.01 28.51
CA ARG A 63 22.33 29.00 28.16
C ARG A 63 21.82 30.15 27.29
N HIS A 64 20.54 30.15 26.91
CA HIS A 64 19.91 31.27 26.23
C HIS A 64 19.37 32.29 27.23
N SER A 65 19.41 33.57 26.83
CA SER A 65 18.65 34.65 27.47
C SER A 65 17.16 34.29 27.56
N ASP A 66 16.47 34.82 28.58
CA ASP A 66 15.11 34.38 28.92
C ASP A 66 14.14 34.53 27.75
N ALA A 67 14.20 35.65 27.01
CA ALA A 67 13.40 35.86 25.80
C ALA A 67 13.65 34.81 24.71
N ARG A 68 14.92 34.49 24.41
CA ARG A 68 15.26 33.45 23.41
C ARG A 68 14.86 32.06 23.90
N ARG A 69 15.02 31.78 25.20
CA ARG A 69 14.62 30.51 25.83
C ARG A 69 13.10 30.33 25.76
N LEU A 70 12.33 31.36 26.12
CA LEU A 70 10.86 31.36 26.06
C LEU A 70 10.35 31.18 24.64
N ALA A 71 10.84 31.96 23.66
CA ALA A 71 10.46 31.81 22.25
C ALA A 71 10.79 30.42 21.67
N THR A 72 11.91 29.82 22.10
CA THR A 72 12.27 28.45 21.70
C THR A 72 11.31 27.42 22.31
N LEU A 73 10.98 27.56 23.61
CA LEU A 73 10.05 26.67 24.29
C LEU A 73 8.63 26.77 23.73
N LEU A 74 8.13 27.98 23.48
CA LEU A 74 6.81 28.24 22.89
C LEU A 74 6.69 27.57 21.51
N ALA A 75 7.61 27.85 20.60
CA ALA A 75 7.61 27.26 19.26
C ALA A 75 7.75 25.72 19.29
N THR A 76 8.50 25.17 20.26
CA THR A 76 8.54 23.71 20.49
C THR A 76 7.20 23.17 20.99
N THR A 77 6.51 23.83 21.93
CA THR A 77 5.21 23.34 22.43
C THR A 77 4.13 23.42 21.36
N VAL A 78 4.04 24.52 20.60
CA VAL A 78 3.11 24.66 19.46
C VAL A 78 3.36 23.53 18.44
N TYR A 79 4.61 23.34 18.00
CA TYR A 79 4.97 22.27 17.07
C TYR A 79 4.66 20.86 17.61
N LEU A 80 4.93 20.59 18.90
CA LEU A 80 4.64 19.30 19.51
C LEU A 80 3.14 19.07 19.68
N THR A 81 2.33 20.11 19.90
CA THR A 81 0.86 20.02 20.00
C THR A 81 0.29 19.54 18.67
N SER A 82 0.60 20.25 17.57
CA SER A 82 0.17 19.85 16.23
C SER A 82 0.67 18.47 15.85
N ARG A 83 1.95 18.18 16.11
CA ARG A 83 2.53 16.88 15.79
C ARG A 83 1.92 15.74 16.62
N ALA A 84 1.50 15.97 17.86
CA ALA A 84 0.90 14.93 18.68
C ALA A 84 -0.50 14.56 18.18
N VAL A 85 -1.27 15.55 17.70
CA VAL A 85 -2.56 15.34 17.00
C VAL A 85 -2.34 14.66 15.64
N ASP A 86 -1.35 15.11 14.85
CA ASP A 86 -0.99 14.47 13.56
C ASP A 86 -0.64 12.98 13.76
N ASP A 87 0.28 12.67 14.68
CA ASP A 87 0.67 11.30 15.04
C ASP A 87 -0.55 10.45 15.50
N ALA A 88 -1.52 11.04 16.19
CA ALA A 88 -2.71 10.34 16.69
C ALA A 88 -3.74 10.07 15.58
N LEU A 89 -4.00 11.03 14.70
CA LEU A 89 -4.92 10.86 13.57
C LEU A 89 -4.33 9.94 12.49
N ASP A 90 -3.00 9.92 12.30
CA ASP A 90 -2.30 8.92 11.49
C ASP A 90 -2.50 7.49 12.03
N LEU A 91 -2.45 7.33 13.35
CA LEU A 91 -2.72 6.07 14.02
C LEU A 91 -4.20 5.67 13.90
N LEU A 92 -5.13 6.63 13.98
CA LEU A 92 -6.57 6.41 13.79
C LEU A 92 -6.90 5.96 12.37
N GLU A 93 -6.33 6.62 11.36
CA GLU A 93 -6.41 6.23 9.95
C GLU A 93 -6.01 4.76 9.77
N VAL A 94 -4.82 4.37 10.22
CA VAL A 94 -4.34 2.99 10.00
C VAL A 94 -5.12 1.97 10.85
N LEU A 95 -5.65 2.37 12.01
CA LEU A 95 -6.53 1.54 12.85
C LEU A 95 -7.86 1.24 12.15
N ILE A 96 -8.56 2.29 11.66
CA ILE A 96 -9.85 2.19 10.98
C ILE A 96 -9.70 1.54 9.60
N ALA A 97 -8.73 1.96 8.79
CA ALA A 97 -8.61 1.45 7.42
C ALA A 97 -7.98 0.05 7.31
N THR A 98 -7.22 -0.43 8.32
CA THR A 98 -6.43 -1.68 8.14
C THR A 98 -6.46 -2.71 9.27
N LYS A 99 -6.82 -2.33 10.52
CA LYS A 99 -6.82 -3.28 11.65
C LYS A 99 -8.20 -3.74 12.08
N LEU A 100 -9.19 -2.87 11.92
CA LEU A 100 -10.57 -3.19 12.20
C LEU A 100 -11.21 -4.04 11.07
N PRO A 101 -11.16 -3.66 9.77
CA PRO A 101 -11.78 -4.42 8.68
C PRO A 101 -11.05 -5.73 8.43
N ALA A 102 -9.74 -5.71 8.16
CA ALA A 102 -8.95 -6.91 7.82
C ALA A 102 -8.83 -7.97 8.94
N ARG A 103 -9.47 -7.77 10.10
CA ARG A 103 -9.75 -8.82 11.08
C ARG A 103 -11.21 -9.27 11.03
N ALA A 104 -12.17 -8.33 11.00
CA ALA A 104 -13.58 -8.63 10.83
C ALA A 104 -13.87 -9.41 9.54
N GLU A 105 -13.27 -9.02 8.41
CA GLU A 105 -13.26 -9.75 7.12
C GLU A 105 -12.81 -11.21 7.29
N ARG A 106 -11.73 -11.47 8.04
CA ARG A 106 -11.15 -12.81 8.20
C ARG A 106 -11.98 -13.69 9.12
N GLU A 107 -12.58 -13.10 10.14
CA GLU A 107 -13.48 -13.80 11.05
C GLU A 107 -14.81 -14.07 10.32
N SER A 108 -15.36 -13.10 9.57
CA SER A 108 -16.52 -13.25 8.68
C SER A 108 -16.31 -14.32 7.60
N ALA A 109 -15.21 -14.27 6.84
CA ALA A 109 -14.89 -15.26 5.81
C ALA A 109 -14.71 -16.67 6.40
N LYS A 110 -14.22 -16.79 7.64
CA LYS A 110 -14.12 -18.07 8.36
C LYS A 110 -15.49 -18.60 8.78
N GLU A 111 -16.40 -17.75 9.25
CA GLU A 111 -17.76 -18.18 9.59
C GLU A 111 -18.59 -18.49 8.32
N LYS A 112 -18.41 -17.74 7.22
CA LYS A 112 -18.93 -18.10 5.88
C LYS A 112 -18.43 -19.48 5.44
N LEU A 113 -17.13 -19.77 5.57
CA LEU A 113 -16.55 -21.08 5.23
C LEU A 113 -17.12 -22.24 6.09
N LYS A 114 -17.47 -21.99 7.36
CA LYS A 114 -18.10 -22.99 8.25
C LYS A 114 -19.57 -23.25 7.92
N THR A 115 -20.29 -22.20 7.52
CA THR A 115 -21.75 -22.24 7.26
C THR A 115 -22.07 -22.69 5.84
N LEU A 116 -21.14 -22.49 4.90
CA LEU A 116 -21.27 -22.91 3.50
C LEU A 116 -21.80 -24.35 3.31
N PRO A 117 -21.31 -25.41 3.99
CA PRO A 117 -21.85 -26.76 3.81
C PRO A 117 -23.28 -26.98 4.35
N ARG A 118 -23.80 -26.06 5.18
CA ARG A 118 -25.21 -26.06 5.61
C ARG A 118 -26.08 -25.26 4.62
N VAL A 119 -25.55 -24.17 4.07
CA VAL A 119 -26.19 -23.42 2.97
C VAL A 119 -26.30 -24.30 1.72
N GLU A 120 -25.20 -24.91 1.25
CA GLU A 120 -25.16 -25.80 0.07
C GLU A 120 -26.24 -26.89 0.13
N ARG A 121 -26.41 -27.54 1.28
CA ARG A 121 -27.43 -28.58 1.49
C ARG A 121 -28.85 -28.03 1.50
N ALA A 122 -29.07 -26.85 2.09
CA ALA A 122 -30.38 -26.22 2.13
C ALA A 122 -30.79 -25.68 0.74
N SER A 123 -29.86 -25.03 0.03
CA SER A 123 -30.02 -24.62 -1.36
C SER A 123 -30.25 -25.80 -2.30
N ALA A 124 -29.56 -26.93 -2.11
CA ALA A 124 -29.80 -28.13 -2.90
C ALA A 124 -31.22 -28.67 -2.70
N LYS A 125 -31.70 -28.81 -1.45
CA LYS A 125 -33.08 -29.24 -1.17
C LYS A 125 -34.12 -28.26 -1.76
N LEU A 126 -33.87 -26.96 -1.66
CA LEU A 126 -34.73 -25.95 -2.26
C LEU A 126 -34.77 -26.07 -3.79
N ALA A 127 -33.59 -26.17 -4.44
CA ALA A 127 -33.47 -26.30 -5.89
C ALA A 127 -34.13 -27.57 -6.41
N THR A 128 -33.95 -28.72 -5.75
CA THR A 128 -34.64 -29.97 -6.11
C THR A 128 -36.16 -29.85 -6.00
N ALA A 129 -36.69 -29.21 -4.95
CA ALA A 129 -38.12 -28.99 -4.82
C ALA A 129 -38.67 -28.01 -5.88
N PHE A 130 -37.93 -26.94 -6.20
CA PHE A 130 -38.31 -26.00 -7.25
C PHE A 130 -38.17 -26.59 -8.66
N GLN A 131 -37.22 -27.50 -8.91
CA GLN A 131 -37.14 -28.21 -10.19
C GLN A 131 -38.43 -29.02 -10.43
N VAL A 132 -38.95 -29.71 -9.42
CA VAL A 132 -40.25 -30.40 -9.52
C VAL A 132 -41.38 -29.42 -9.82
N VAL A 133 -41.39 -28.21 -9.24
CA VAL A 133 -42.38 -27.17 -9.60
C VAL A 133 -42.26 -26.79 -11.08
N PHE A 134 -41.05 -26.49 -11.58
CA PHE A 134 -40.85 -26.15 -13.00
C PHE A 134 -41.25 -27.32 -13.93
N ASP A 135 -40.83 -28.56 -13.63
CA ASP A 135 -41.11 -29.76 -14.42
C ASP A 135 -42.59 -30.17 -14.45
N THR A 136 -43.40 -29.69 -13.49
CA THR A 136 -44.83 -30.02 -13.39
C THR A 136 -45.77 -28.89 -13.76
N THR A 137 -45.35 -27.63 -13.67
CA THR A 137 -46.19 -26.44 -13.91
C THR A 137 -45.80 -25.61 -15.14
N SER A 138 -44.61 -25.82 -15.71
CA SER A 138 -44.22 -25.16 -16.97
C SER A 138 -44.68 -25.99 -18.16
N GLU A 139 -45.07 -25.31 -19.24
CA GLU A 139 -45.14 -25.91 -20.57
C GLU A 139 -43.71 -26.32 -20.98
N GLN A 140 -43.51 -27.59 -21.34
CA GLN A 140 -42.19 -28.09 -21.73
C GLN A 140 -42.04 -27.98 -23.25
N VAL A 141 -41.27 -26.99 -23.71
CA VAL A 141 -40.91 -26.82 -25.11
C VAL A 141 -39.70 -27.69 -25.42
N ASP A 142 -39.86 -28.63 -26.36
CA ASP A 142 -38.74 -29.39 -26.92
C ASP A 142 -37.92 -28.46 -27.84
N THR A 143 -36.62 -28.32 -27.56
CA THR A 143 -35.73 -27.42 -28.30
C THR A 143 -35.32 -27.93 -29.68
N ASP A 144 -35.47 -29.24 -29.93
CA ASP A 144 -35.05 -29.89 -31.18
C ASP A 144 -36.24 -30.11 -32.13
N THR A 145 -37.47 -30.27 -31.61
CA THR A 145 -38.70 -30.43 -32.41
C THR A 145 -39.62 -29.20 -32.42
N GLY A 146 -39.55 -28.34 -31.40
CA GLY A 146 -40.45 -27.20 -31.23
C GLY A 146 -41.84 -27.53 -30.67
N GLU A 147 -42.11 -28.79 -30.31
CA GLU A 147 -43.38 -29.19 -29.70
C GLU A 147 -43.51 -28.65 -28.27
N ILE A 148 -44.73 -28.21 -27.91
CA ILE A 148 -45.06 -27.67 -26.58
C ILE A 148 -45.92 -28.70 -25.84
N ALA A 149 -45.32 -29.39 -24.86
CA ALA A 149 -46.03 -30.32 -24.00
C ALA A 149 -46.72 -29.57 -22.84
N PRO A 150 -48.00 -29.85 -22.53
CA PRO A 150 -48.72 -29.23 -21.42
C PRO A 150 -48.11 -29.63 -20.05
N PRO A 151 -48.35 -28.83 -18.99
CA PRO A 151 -47.85 -29.13 -17.65
C PRO A 151 -48.28 -30.51 -17.16
N LYS A 152 -47.31 -31.29 -16.64
CA LYS A 152 -47.49 -32.71 -16.27
C LYS A 152 -48.48 -32.96 -15.12
N VAL A 153 -48.89 -31.93 -14.39
CA VAL A 153 -49.80 -32.07 -13.23
C VAL A 153 -50.81 -30.94 -13.17
N GLU A 154 -52.10 -31.28 -13.34
CA GLU A 154 -53.21 -30.31 -13.39
C GLU A 154 -53.66 -29.80 -12.00
N SER A 155 -53.12 -30.33 -10.90
CA SER A 155 -53.56 -30.00 -9.54
C SER A 155 -52.42 -29.65 -8.57
N LEU A 156 -52.69 -28.67 -7.70
CA LEU A 156 -51.78 -28.24 -6.64
C LEU A 156 -51.43 -29.39 -5.68
N GLU A 157 -52.37 -30.31 -5.43
CA GLU A 157 -52.17 -31.48 -4.58
C GLU A 157 -51.21 -32.50 -5.23
N GLY A 158 -51.35 -32.77 -6.52
CA GLY A 158 -50.41 -33.62 -7.26
C GLY A 158 -49.00 -33.03 -7.32
N MET A 159 -48.88 -31.70 -7.51
CA MET A 159 -47.58 -31.01 -7.46
C MET A 159 -46.91 -31.18 -6.09
N TRP A 160 -47.66 -31.02 -5.00
CA TRP A 160 -47.14 -31.25 -3.65
C TRP A 160 -46.78 -32.72 -3.39
N ALA A 161 -47.54 -33.68 -3.92
CA ALA A 161 -47.21 -35.10 -3.81
C ALA A 161 -45.90 -35.44 -4.56
N ALA A 162 -45.67 -34.84 -5.74
CA ALA A 162 -44.42 -34.97 -6.47
C ALA A 162 -43.23 -34.34 -5.70
N ILE A 163 -43.42 -33.19 -5.05
CA ILE A 163 -42.39 -32.57 -4.20
C ILE A 163 -42.04 -33.46 -3.01
N GLU A 164 -43.04 -34.00 -2.29
CA GLU A 164 -42.83 -34.83 -1.10
C GLU A 164 -42.04 -36.12 -1.40
N GLN A 165 -42.15 -36.67 -2.63
CA GLN A 165 -41.37 -37.83 -3.07
C GLN A 165 -39.85 -37.55 -3.17
N VAL A 166 -39.44 -36.29 -3.37
CA VAL A 166 -38.03 -35.92 -3.59
C VAL A 166 -37.44 -35.12 -2.42
N VAL A 167 -38.25 -34.27 -1.77
CA VAL A 167 -37.88 -33.53 -0.56
C VAL A 167 -39.11 -33.44 0.38
N PRO A 168 -39.12 -34.17 1.51
CA PRO A 168 -40.23 -34.12 2.45
C PRO A 168 -40.51 -32.71 2.98
N ARG A 169 -41.78 -32.32 3.14
CA ARG A 169 -42.22 -30.97 3.57
C ARG A 169 -41.50 -30.47 4.83
N HIS A 170 -41.25 -31.35 5.80
CA HIS A 170 -40.56 -30.98 7.04
C HIS A 170 -39.06 -30.67 6.81
N GLU A 171 -38.41 -31.36 5.87
CA GLU A 171 -37.04 -31.06 5.47
C GLU A 171 -36.95 -29.80 4.61
N LEU A 172 -37.94 -29.56 3.75
CA LEU A 172 -38.04 -28.33 2.94
C LEU A 172 -38.25 -27.10 3.84
N ALA A 173 -39.13 -27.19 4.83
CA ALA A 173 -39.32 -26.14 5.84
C ALA A 173 -38.03 -25.88 6.64
N ALA A 174 -37.32 -26.93 7.05
CA ALA A 174 -36.03 -26.81 7.73
C ALA A 174 -34.92 -26.22 6.83
N ALA A 175 -34.92 -26.51 5.53
CA ALA A 175 -34.02 -25.92 4.55
C ALA A 175 -34.31 -24.42 4.36
N ILE A 176 -35.57 -24.03 4.18
CA ILE A 176 -36.00 -22.63 4.08
C ILE A 176 -35.61 -21.85 5.33
N ALA A 177 -35.88 -22.39 6.53
CA ALA A 177 -35.48 -21.77 7.79
C ALA A 177 -33.94 -21.63 7.91
N ALA A 178 -33.18 -22.64 7.49
CA ALA A 178 -31.72 -22.58 7.50
C ALA A 178 -31.15 -21.57 6.49
N LEU A 179 -31.82 -21.32 5.36
CA LEU A 179 -31.43 -20.26 4.42
C LEU A 179 -31.71 -18.87 5.01
N PHE A 180 -32.88 -18.64 5.60
CA PHE A 180 -33.16 -17.39 6.31
C PHE A 180 -32.24 -17.13 7.52
N GLU A 181 -31.72 -18.18 8.18
CA GLU A 181 -30.75 -18.05 9.27
C GLU A 181 -29.33 -17.69 8.79
N LEU A 182 -28.91 -18.22 7.63
CA LEU A 182 -27.51 -18.24 7.21
C LEU A 182 -27.18 -17.32 6.02
N THR A 183 -28.17 -16.94 5.24
CA THR A 183 -28.03 -16.07 4.07
C THR A 183 -28.35 -14.62 4.48
N PRO A 184 -27.60 -13.61 4.02
CA PRO A 184 -28.00 -12.21 4.21
C PRO A 184 -29.39 -11.95 3.58
N PRO A 185 -30.29 -11.21 4.25
CA PRO A 185 -31.54 -10.74 3.65
C PRO A 185 -31.30 -9.96 2.33
N LEU A 186 -32.31 -9.92 1.46
CA LEU A 186 -32.20 -9.40 0.08
C LEU A 186 -31.84 -7.90 -0.01
N ASP A 187 -32.09 -7.12 1.04
CA ASP A 187 -31.71 -5.71 1.19
C ASP A 187 -30.29 -5.51 1.76
N SER A 188 -29.56 -6.60 2.04
CA SER A 188 -28.20 -6.54 2.60
C SER A 188 -27.17 -6.10 1.57
N ASP A 189 -26.34 -5.12 1.92
CA ASP A 189 -25.07 -4.95 1.22
C ASP A 189 -24.07 -6.09 1.55
N ALA A 190 -23.04 -6.22 0.71
CA ALA A 190 -21.99 -7.23 0.88
C ALA A 190 -21.12 -7.01 2.13
N ASP A 191 -21.18 -5.82 2.74
CA ASP A 191 -20.35 -5.40 3.87
C ASP A 191 -20.95 -5.80 5.23
N GLU A 192 -22.27 -6.03 5.34
CA GLU A 192 -22.91 -6.27 6.64
C GLU A 192 -22.25 -7.39 7.43
N ALA A 193 -21.92 -8.50 6.76
CA ALA A 193 -21.33 -9.67 7.39
C ALA A 193 -19.94 -9.41 8.02
N TRP A 194 -19.24 -8.32 7.66
CA TRP A 194 -18.03 -7.88 8.37
C TRP A 194 -18.29 -6.67 9.28
N ARG A 195 -19.23 -5.78 8.95
CA ARG A 195 -19.67 -4.69 9.86
C ARG A 195 -20.29 -5.23 11.15
N ALA A 196 -21.11 -6.28 11.09
CA ALA A 196 -21.62 -6.99 12.26
C ALA A 196 -20.47 -7.55 13.14
N MET A 197 -19.46 -8.16 12.51
CA MET A 197 -18.26 -8.65 13.19
C MET A 197 -17.39 -7.50 13.75
N LEU A 198 -17.46 -6.31 13.16
CA LEU A 198 -16.83 -5.10 13.69
C LEU A 198 -17.50 -4.62 14.99
N VAL A 199 -18.83 -4.69 15.14
CA VAL A 199 -19.52 -4.29 16.40
C VAL A 199 -18.94 -5.04 17.61
N ASN A 200 -18.71 -6.34 17.46
CA ASN A 200 -18.05 -7.19 18.48
C ASN A 200 -16.62 -6.75 18.85
N ARG A 201 -15.99 -5.87 18.07
CA ARG A 201 -14.67 -5.30 18.34
C ARG A 201 -14.70 -4.04 19.20
N PHE A 202 -15.86 -3.56 19.67
CA PHE A 202 -16.03 -2.27 20.38
C PHE A 202 -15.03 -2.02 21.52
N GLY A 203 -14.61 -3.05 22.26
CA GLY A 203 -13.55 -2.96 23.28
C GLY A 203 -12.18 -2.48 22.77
N THR A 204 -11.97 -2.42 21.46
CA THR A 204 -10.79 -1.82 20.80
C THR A 204 -10.90 -0.28 20.74
N VAL A 205 -12.12 0.25 20.63
CA VAL A 205 -12.44 1.69 20.48
C VAL A 205 -12.73 2.34 21.83
N ARG A 206 -13.47 1.64 22.70
CA ARG A 206 -13.85 2.08 24.06
C ARG A 206 -12.74 2.81 24.85
N PRO A 207 -11.46 2.39 24.83
CA PRO A 207 -10.43 3.04 25.66
C PRO A 207 -10.05 4.45 25.22
N PHE A 208 -10.34 4.85 23.97
CA PHE A 208 -9.88 6.13 23.42
C PHE A 208 -11.00 7.05 22.92
N LEU A 209 -12.25 6.60 22.81
CA LEU A 209 -13.32 7.38 22.16
C LEU A 209 -13.57 8.75 22.84
N LYS A 210 -13.66 8.78 24.19
CA LYS A 210 -13.78 10.05 24.91
C LYS A 210 -12.56 10.95 24.71
N LEU A 211 -11.34 10.40 24.78
CA LEU A 211 -10.10 11.16 24.56
C LEU A 211 -9.99 11.70 23.12
N LEU A 212 -10.52 10.99 22.13
CA LEU A 212 -10.54 11.46 20.75
C LEU A 212 -11.37 12.75 20.63
N VAL A 213 -12.53 12.78 21.29
CA VAL A 213 -13.43 13.93 21.35
C VAL A 213 -12.88 15.09 22.21
N THR A 214 -12.22 14.81 23.33
CA THR A 214 -11.76 15.87 24.25
C THR A 214 -10.37 16.44 23.95
N VAL A 215 -9.51 15.70 23.23
CA VAL A 215 -8.11 16.10 22.98
C VAL A 215 -7.89 16.61 21.56
N VAL A 216 -8.72 16.21 20.59
CA VAL A 216 -8.65 16.72 19.22
C VAL A 216 -9.70 17.79 19.03
N ASP A 217 -9.25 19.04 18.91
CA ASP A 217 -10.02 20.21 18.50
C ASP A 217 -10.47 20.04 17.05
N PHE A 218 -11.62 19.37 16.87
CA PHE A 218 -12.25 19.11 15.58
C PHE A 218 -13.16 20.28 15.15
N ASP A 219 -13.21 20.47 13.84
CA ASP A 219 -14.06 21.43 13.16
C ASP A 219 -14.47 20.86 11.79
N ALA A 220 -15.48 21.46 11.14
CA ALA A 220 -16.10 20.90 9.94
C ALA A 220 -16.49 21.95 8.90
N THR A 221 -16.76 21.49 7.69
CA THR A 221 -17.62 22.19 6.72
C THR A 221 -19.08 21.77 6.92
N PRO A 222 -20.06 22.47 6.33
CA PRO A 222 -21.49 22.10 6.44
C PRO A 222 -21.81 20.64 6.06
N GLU A 223 -21.05 20.03 5.16
CA GLU A 223 -21.22 18.60 4.80
C GLU A 223 -20.60 17.63 5.82
N GLY A 224 -19.73 18.12 6.71
CA GLY A 224 -19.10 17.38 7.80
C GLY A 224 -19.76 17.60 9.18
N GLU A 225 -20.49 18.70 9.36
CA GLU A 225 -21.16 19.08 10.62
C GLU A 225 -22.02 17.95 11.23
N PRO A 226 -22.87 17.21 10.49
CA PRO A 226 -23.66 16.10 11.06
C PRO A 226 -22.78 14.96 11.61
N VAL A 227 -21.71 14.62 10.90
CA VAL A 227 -20.75 13.58 11.32
C VAL A 227 -19.94 14.03 12.54
N LEU A 228 -19.61 15.32 12.63
CA LEU A 228 -18.95 15.89 13.80
C LEU A 228 -19.90 15.92 15.01
N GLY A 229 -21.13 16.41 14.86
CA GLY A 229 -22.13 16.41 15.94
C GLY A 229 -22.39 15.00 16.49
N ALA A 230 -22.56 14.01 15.60
CA ALA A 230 -22.70 12.61 16.00
C ALA A 230 -21.45 12.03 16.67
N LEU A 231 -20.23 12.46 16.29
CA LEU A 231 -18.98 12.08 16.96
C LEU A 231 -18.91 12.63 18.39
N LEU A 232 -19.30 13.90 18.57
CA LEU A 232 -19.24 14.60 19.86
C LEU A 232 -20.22 14.01 20.89
N SER A 233 -21.37 13.45 20.45
CA SER A 233 -22.36 12.83 21.35
C SER A 233 -22.07 11.37 21.74
N LEU A 234 -21.22 10.64 20.99
CA LEU A 234 -20.89 9.25 21.31
C LEU A 234 -20.48 8.98 22.78
N PRO A 235 -19.70 9.84 23.46
CA PRO A 235 -19.32 9.63 24.86
C PRO A 235 -20.50 9.59 25.84
N GLU A 236 -21.66 10.17 25.50
CA GLU A 236 -22.87 10.18 26.32
C GLU A 236 -23.69 8.90 26.14
N LEU A 237 -23.65 8.31 24.94
CA LEU A 237 -24.24 7.00 24.63
C LEU A 237 -23.46 5.85 25.31
N MET A 238 -22.17 6.05 25.58
CA MET A 238 -21.26 5.01 26.08
C MET A 238 -21.68 4.40 27.42
N GLY A 239 -22.14 3.15 27.36
CA GLY A 239 -22.47 2.35 28.55
C GLY A 239 -23.92 2.44 28.99
N ARG A 240 -24.76 3.23 28.30
CA ARG A 240 -26.20 3.24 28.51
C ARG A 240 -26.82 1.89 28.15
N LYS A 241 -27.82 1.46 28.92
CA LYS A 241 -28.58 0.22 28.70
C LYS A 241 -29.64 0.35 27.60
N LYS A 242 -30.29 1.52 27.49
CA LYS A 242 -31.25 1.86 26.45
C LYS A 242 -30.89 3.22 25.83
N VAL A 243 -31.00 3.27 24.51
CA VAL A 243 -30.85 4.43 23.62
C VAL A 243 -31.94 4.30 22.56
N GLY A 244 -32.68 5.37 22.28
CA GLY A 244 -33.74 5.40 21.27
C GLY A 244 -33.32 6.08 19.95
N PRO A 245 -34.02 5.85 18.81
CA PRO A 245 -33.67 6.45 17.53
C PRO A 245 -33.68 7.98 17.50
N ALA A 246 -34.45 8.63 18.39
CA ALA A 246 -34.48 10.09 18.53
C ALA A 246 -33.22 10.67 19.22
N GLU A 247 -32.35 9.83 19.77
CA GLU A 247 -31.11 10.22 20.47
C GLU A 247 -29.86 10.09 19.57
N ILE A 248 -30.05 9.75 18.29
CA ILE A 248 -28.98 9.63 17.29
C ILE A 248 -29.40 10.31 15.99
N ASP A 249 -28.43 10.83 15.24
CA ASP A 249 -28.70 11.22 13.85
C ASP A 249 -28.85 9.95 13.00
N THR A 250 -30.08 9.67 12.58
CA THR A 250 -30.44 8.52 11.73
C THR A 250 -30.25 8.79 10.24
N THR A 251 -29.98 10.03 9.81
CA THR A 251 -29.66 10.36 8.41
C THR A 251 -28.29 9.83 8.00
N LEU A 252 -27.37 9.70 8.97
CA LEU A 252 -26.05 9.08 8.81
C LEU A 252 -26.09 7.57 8.52
N LEU A 253 -27.25 6.92 8.58
CA LEU A 253 -27.40 5.46 8.49
C LEU A 253 -27.61 4.98 7.04
N GLY A 254 -26.53 4.99 6.26
CA GLY A 254 -26.49 4.40 4.91
C GLY A 254 -26.16 2.91 4.89
N GLY A 255 -26.81 2.16 3.99
CA GLY A 255 -26.56 0.72 3.78
C GLY A 255 -26.83 -0.14 5.02
N SER A 256 -26.06 -1.21 5.18
CA SER A 256 -26.20 -2.17 6.30
C SER A 256 -26.06 -1.55 7.70
N TRP A 257 -25.44 -0.37 7.83
CA TRP A 257 -25.43 0.33 9.11
C TRP A 257 -26.85 0.65 9.62
N ARG A 258 -27.83 0.89 8.74
CA ARG A 258 -29.22 1.14 9.17
C ARG A 258 -29.81 -0.06 9.89
N ARG A 259 -29.65 -1.26 9.33
CA ARG A 259 -30.13 -2.52 9.93
C ARG A 259 -29.35 -2.87 11.19
N LEU A 260 -28.02 -2.76 11.17
CA LEU A 260 -27.16 -3.03 12.33
C LEU A 260 -27.38 -2.08 13.52
N VAL A 261 -27.88 -0.86 13.29
CA VAL A 261 -28.11 0.15 14.35
C VAL A 261 -29.55 0.12 14.88
N LEU A 262 -30.55 -0.05 14.02
CA LEU A 262 -31.97 0.10 14.36
C LEU A 262 -32.75 -1.23 14.41
N SER A 263 -32.19 -2.33 13.90
CA SER A 263 -32.94 -3.58 13.65
C SER A 263 -32.06 -4.83 13.76
N ALA A 264 -31.03 -4.79 14.62
CA ALA A 264 -30.17 -5.95 14.84
C ALA A 264 -30.93 -7.06 15.59
N PRO A 265 -30.71 -8.36 15.32
CA PRO A 265 -31.50 -9.46 15.90
C PRO A 265 -31.50 -9.58 17.43
N HIS A 266 -30.55 -8.93 18.12
CA HIS A 266 -30.44 -8.89 19.58
C HIS A 266 -31.07 -7.65 20.24
N LEU A 267 -31.80 -6.84 19.49
CA LEU A 267 -32.26 -5.51 19.89
C LEU A 267 -33.77 -5.51 20.18
N GLU A 268 -34.18 -4.86 21.28
CA GLU A 268 -35.61 -4.63 21.56
C GLU A 268 -36.21 -3.67 20.49
N PRO A 269 -37.49 -3.83 20.11
CA PRO A 269 -38.16 -2.89 19.20
C PRO A 269 -38.08 -1.45 19.71
N GLY A 270 -37.59 -0.54 18.86
CA GLY A 270 -37.42 0.88 19.21
C GLY A 270 -36.17 1.21 20.05
N ALA A 271 -35.27 0.25 20.30
CA ALA A 271 -33.94 0.51 20.84
C ALA A 271 -32.89 0.71 19.72
N VAL A 272 -31.69 1.12 20.10
CA VAL A 272 -30.55 1.40 19.21
C VAL A 272 -29.28 0.69 19.69
N ASP A 273 -28.59 -0.04 18.79
CA ASP A 273 -27.22 -0.49 19.10
C ASP A 273 -26.22 0.66 18.91
N TRP A 274 -25.98 1.40 19.99
CA TRP A 274 -25.06 2.53 20.00
C TRP A 274 -23.59 2.16 19.75
N LYS A 275 -23.21 0.86 19.83
CA LYS A 275 -21.87 0.38 19.44
C LYS A 275 -21.76 0.24 17.93
N ALA A 276 -22.82 -0.25 17.28
CA ALA A 276 -22.92 -0.22 15.82
C ALA A 276 -22.93 1.23 15.33
N TYR A 277 -23.67 2.13 16.00
CA TYR A 277 -23.67 3.55 15.69
C TYR A 277 -22.28 4.18 15.82
N THR A 278 -21.55 3.87 16.89
CA THR A 278 -20.15 4.29 17.07
C THR A 278 -19.27 3.91 15.88
N PHE A 279 -19.39 2.69 15.34
CA PHE A 279 -18.60 2.27 14.20
C PHE A 279 -19.06 2.92 12.88
N CYS A 280 -20.36 3.14 12.70
CA CYS A 280 -20.90 3.89 11.57
C CYS A 280 -20.36 5.34 11.54
N VAL A 281 -20.37 6.02 12.69
CA VAL A 281 -19.83 7.39 12.85
C VAL A 281 -18.32 7.41 12.66
N LEU A 282 -17.56 6.41 13.13
CA LEU A 282 -16.11 6.34 12.89
C LEU A 282 -15.74 6.03 11.43
N GLU A 283 -16.53 5.21 10.73
CA GLU A 283 -16.37 4.98 9.27
C GLU A 283 -16.61 6.28 8.48
N GLN A 284 -17.60 7.09 8.90
CA GLN A 284 -17.89 8.39 8.30
C GLN A 284 -16.84 9.45 8.65
N LEU A 285 -16.41 9.53 9.92
CA LEU A 285 -15.30 10.40 10.34
C LEU A 285 -14.03 10.11 9.53
N HIS A 286 -13.69 8.83 9.29
CA HIS A 286 -12.54 8.49 8.46
C HIS A 286 -12.70 8.97 7.00
N ARG A 287 -13.90 8.87 6.41
CA ARG A 287 -14.19 9.43 5.08
C ARG A 287 -14.04 10.95 5.09
N MET A 288 -14.63 11.65 6.07
CA MET A 288 -14.61 13.12 6.16
C MET A 288 -13.24 13.71 6.49
N LEU A 289 -12.41 13.02 7.28
CA LEU A 289 -11.00 13.39 7.52
C LEU A 289 -10.11 13.26 6.28
N ARG A 290 -10.46 12.33 5.37
CA ARG A 290 -9.75 12.14 4.10
C ARG A 290 -10.19 13.15 3.04
N SER A 291 -11.46 13.54 3.00
CA SER A 291 -11.98 14.61 2.11
C SER A 291 -11.79 16.03 2.67
N LYS A 292 -11.37 16.19 3.93
CA LYS A 292 -11.23 17.48 4.64
C LYS A 292 -12.55 18.24 4.85
N GLN A 293 -13.64 17.49 5.01
CA GLN A 293 -14.95 17.99 5.44
C GLN A 293 -15.09 17.96 6.98
N VAL A 294 -14.34 17.08 7.64
CA VAL A 294 -14.00 17.21 9.06
C VAL A 294 -12.47 17.31 9.15
N PHE A 295 -11.98 18.18 10.02
CA PHE A 295 -10.56 18.48 10.18
C PHE A 295 -10.25 18.84 11.64
N ALA A 296 -8.96 18.87 12.01
CA ALA A 296 -8.53 19.25 13.36
C ALA A 296 -7.80 20.60 13.32
N ARG A 297 -8.33 21.64 13.97
CA ARG A 297 -7.81 23.03 13.85
C ARG A 297 -6.31 23.12 14.10
N ASN A 298 -5.84 22.44 15.15
CA ASN A 298 -4.45 22.48 15.60
C ASN A 298 -3.51 21.52 14.83
N SER A 299 -3.94 20.87 13.74
CA SER A 299 -3.17 19.83 13.03
C SER A 299 -2.54 20.33 11.72
N SER A 300 -1.31 19.89 11.42
CA SER A 300 -0.62 20.30 10.18
C SER A 300 -1.03 19.49 8.95
N LYS A 301 -1.38 18.21 9.14
CA LYS A 301 -1.74 17.21 8.10
C LYS A 301 -3.25 16.98 7.99
N TRP A 302 -3.97 17.08 9.10
CA TRP A 302 -5.41 16.87 9.23
C TRP A 302 -6.20 18.15 9.53
N GLY A 303 -5.54 19.30 9.66
CA GLY A 303 -6.20 20.61 9.64
C GLY A 303 -6.74 20.99 8.26
N ASP A 304 -7.54 22.05 8.23
CA ASP A 304 -8.21 22.53 7.03
C ASP A 304 -7.21 23.04 5.97
N PRO A 305 -7.35 22.63 4.69
CA PRO A 305 -6.60 23.22 3.59
C PRO A 305 -7.06 24.65 3.24
N ARG A 306 -8.32 25.04 3.53
CA ARG A 306 -8.89 26.34 3.10
C ARG A 306 -8.31 27.51 3.91
N ALA A 307 -7.97 27.30 5.18
CA ALA A 307 -7.22 28.21 6.05
C ALA A 307 -5.80 28.56 5.53
N LYS A 308 -5.35 27.95 4.43
CA LYS A 308 -4.08 28.28 3.74
C LYS A 308 -4.29 29.08 2.44
N LEU A 309 -5.55 29.39 2.10
CA LEU A 309 -5.93 30.22 0.96
C LEU A 309 -5.97 31.70 1.36
N LEU A 310 -5.93 32.60 0.38
CA LEU A 310 -6.26 34.00 0.61
C LEU A 310 -7.76 34.13 0.88
N ALA A 311 -8.12 34.99 1.83
CA ALA A 311 -9.50 35.29 2.21
C ALA A 311 -9.67 36.80 2.43
N GLY A 312 -10.93 37.26 2.51
CA GLY A 312 -11.26 38.67 2.74
C GLY A 312 -10.60 39.61 1.74
N GLU A 313 -10.10 40.75 2.22
CA GLU A 313 -9.49 41.79 1.39
C GLU A 313 -8.27 41.28 0.60
N ALA A 314 -7.40 40.46 1.23
CA ALA A 314 -6.22 39.91 0.58
C ALA A 314 -6.55 39.02 -0.62
N TRP A 315 -7.72 38.35 -0.60
CA TRP A 315 -8.24 37.68 -1.81
C TRP A 315 -8.76 38.69 -2.84
N GLN A 316 -9.55 39.69 -2.44
CA GLN A 316 -10.11 40.65 -3.41
C GLN A 316 -9.01 41.45 -4.15
N GLN A 317 -7.93 41.82 -3.45
CA GLN A 317 -6.75 42.46 -4.06
C GLN A 317 -6.03 41.53 -5.06
N ALA A 318 -5.93 40.23 -4.77
CA ALA A 318 -5.25 39.25 -5.63
C ALA A 318 -6.13 38.68 -6.76
N ARG A 319 -7.46 38.67 -6.59
CA ARG A 319 -8.46 38.01 -7.45
C ARG A 319 -8.28 38.34 -8.95
N PRO A 320 -8.13 39.60 -9.40
CA PRO A 320 -8.01 39.90 -10.84
C PRO A 320 -6.78 39.23 -11.47
N THR A 321 -5.62 39.34 -10.81
CA THR A 321 -4.34 38.80 -11.28
C THR A 321 -4.33 37.26 -11.27
N VAL A 322 -4.89 36.64 -10.23
CA VAL A 322 -5.00 35.17 -10.13
C VAL A 322 -5.96 34.61 -11.17
N LEU A 323 -7.13 35.22 -11.38
CA LEU A 323 -8.08 34.75 -12.40
C LEU A 323 -7.51 34.92 -13.82
N ALA A 324 -6.88 36.06 -14.12
CA ALA A 324 -6.25 36.30 -15.42
C ALA A 324 -5.11 35.30 -15.70
N SER A 325 -4.23 35.05 -14.74
CA SER A 325 -3.10 34.11 -14.89
C SER A 325 -3.51 32.63 -14.97
N LEU A 326 -4.69 32.27 -14.44
CA LEU A 326 -5.29 30.93 -14.59
C LEU A 326 -6.24 30.81 -15.79
N ASN A 327 -6.43 31.90 -16.56
CA ASN A 327 -7.43 32.00 -17.63
C ASN A 327 -8.86 31.61 -17.18
N LEU A 328 -9.25 32.11 -16.00
CA LEU A 328 -10.57 31.92 -15.40
C LEU A 328 -11.41 33.21 -15.51
N PRO A 329 -12.74 33.10 -15.72
CA PRO A 329 -13.62 34.26 -15.76
C PRO A 329 -13.74 34.91 -14.38
N GLY A 330 -14.11 36.19 -14.35
CA GLY A 330 -14.38 36.92 -13.11
C GLY A 330 -15.42 36.21 -12.23
N GLU A 331 -16.55 35.82 -12.83
CA GLU A 331 -17.69 35.23 -12.13
C GLU A 331 -17.73 33.70 -12.20
N ALA A 332 -17.79 33.08 -11.02
CA ALA A 332 -17.71 31.63 -10.86
C ALA A 332 -18.92 30.89 -11.48
N GLY A 333 -20.11 31.50 -11.45
CA GLY A 333 -21.34 30.88 -11.98
C GLY A 333 -21.22 30.51 -13.46
N ALA A 334 -20.68 31.41 -14.29
CA ALA A 334 -20.47 31.14 -15.72
C ALA A 334 -19.45 29.99 -15.94
N HIS A 335 -18.40 29.91 -15.12
CA HIS A 335 -17.46 28.79 -15.20
C HIS A 335 -18.12 27.46 -14.78
N LEU A 336 -18.89 27.46 -13.70
CA LEU A 336 -19.55 26.26 -13.18
C LEU A 336 -20.60 25.73 -14.16
N VAL A 337 -21.40 26.61 -14.79
CA VAL A 337 -22.34 26.24 -15.86
C VAL A 337 -21.61 25.63 -17.05
N ALA A 338 -20.51 26.25 -17.51
CA ALA A 338 -19.72 25.71 -18.62
C ALA A 338 -19.07 24.35 -18.28
N ARG A 339 -18.64 24.12 -17.03
CA ARG A 339 -18.10 22.83 -16.57
C ARG A 339 -19.19 21.77 -16.40
N ALA A 340 -20.37 22.14 -15.91
CA ALA A 340 -21.52 21.24 -15.81
C ALA A 340 -21.99 20.79 -17.20
N ALA A 341 -22.13 21.72 -18.16
CA ALA A 341 -22.49 21.41 -19.54
C ALA A 341 -21.43 20.52 -20.24
N LEU A 342 -20.14 20.78 -20.00
CA LEU A 342 -19.05 19.93 -20.51
C LEU A 342 -19.10 18.51 -19.91
N LEU A 343 -19.32 18.39 -18.60
CA LEU A 343 -19.42 17.09 -17.91
C LEU A 343 -20.63 16.28 -18.39
N ASP A 344 -21.79 16.93 -18.46
CA ASP A 344 -23.06 16.37 -18.95
C ASP A 344 -22.96 15.93 -20.42
N GLY A 345 -22.39 16.78 -21.28
CA GLY A 345 -22.07 16.43 -22.67
C GLY A 345 -21.12 15.25 -22.78
N THR A 346 -20.06 15.21 -21.96
CA THR A 346 -19.09 14.10 -21.91
C THR A 346 -19.76 12.80 -21.45
N TYR A 347 -20.66 12.86 -20.46
CA TYR A 347 -21.42 11.68 -20.02
C TYR A 347 -22.37 11.16 -21.11
N ARG A 348 -23.06 12.04 -21.86
CA ARG A 348 -23.85 11.61 -23.02
C ARG A 348 -22.99 11.00 -24.13
N GLU A 349 -21.84 11.61 -24.43
CA GLU A 349 -20.89 11.11 -25.44
C GLU A 349 -20.32 9.73 -25.05
N VAL A 350 -20.00 9.51 -23.78
CA VAL A 350 -19.57 8.21 -23.26
C VAL A 350 -20.74 7.21 -23.30
N ALA A 351 -21.92 7.56 -22.79
CA ALA A 351 -23.08 6.67 -22.76
C ALA A 351 -23.53 6.22 -24.17
N ALA A 352 -23.48 7.14 -25.15
CA ALA A 352 -23.77 6.82 -26.56
C ALA A 352 -22.74 5.88 -27.19
N ARG A 353 -21.48 5.87 -26.71
CA ARG A 353 -20.42 4.98 -27.21
C ARG A 353 -20.28 3.66 -26.45
N VAL A 354 -20.88 3.53 -25.25
CA VAL A 354 -20.77 2.32 -24.44
C VAL A 354 -21.24 1.05 -25.18
N PRO A 355 -22.39 1.05 -25.91
CA PRO A 355 -22.85 -0.16 -26.63
C PRO A 355 -21.87 -0.70 -27.67
N ASP A 356 -21.17 0.21 -28.38
CA ASP A 356 -20.23 -0.16 -29.46
C ASP A 356 -18.79 -0.37 -28.95
N ASN A 357 -18.51 -0.10 -27.68
CA ASN A 357 -17.16 -0.12 -27.14
C ASN A 357 -16.79 -1.51 -26.58
N ALA A 358 -16.22 -2.36 -27.43
CA ALA A 358 -15.71 -3.69 -27.06
C ALA A 358 -14.62 -3.69 -25.95
N GLN A 359 -14.07 -2.53 -25.55
CA GLN A 359 -13.18 -2.44 -24.38
C GLN A 359 -13.94 -2.28 -23.05
N ILE A 360 -15.25 -2.10 -23.08
CA ILE A 360 -16.14 -2.00 -21.91
C ILE A 360 -16.97 -3.28 -21.80
N VAL A 361 -16.87 -3.95 -20.66
CA VAL A 361 -17.66 -5.15 -20.35
C VAL A 361 -18.29 -4.98 -18.99
N PHE A 362 -19.58 -5.22 -18.87
CA PHE A 362 -20.26 -5.34 -17.59
C PHE A 362 -20.37 -6.83 -17.22
N ASP A 363 -20.09 -7.20 -15.97
CA ASP A 363 -20.40 -8.54 -15.46
C ASP A 363 -21.89 -8.65 -15.05
N ASP A 364 -22.35 -9.86 -14.73
CA ASP A 364 -23.73 -10.13 -14.32
C ASP A 364 -24.13 -9.41 -13.00
N ASP A 365 -23.13 -9.01 -12.20
CA ASP A 365 -23.27 -8.15 -11.01
C ASP A 365 -23.32 -6.63 -11.37
N GLY A 366 -23.35 -6.28 -12.66
CA GLY A 366 -23.41 -4.90 -13.17
C GLY A 366 -22.10 -4.10 -13.06
N ARG A 367 -20.95 -4.74 -12.83
CA ARG A 367 -19.66 -4.04 -12.61
C ARG A 367 -18.92 -3.77 -13.91
N LEU A 368 -18.43 -2.54 -14.05
CA LEU A 368 -17.59 -2.10 -15.15
C LEU A 368 -16.18 -2.71 -15.11
N HIS A 369 -15.94 -3.67 -16.00
CA HIS A 369 -14.62 -4.13 -16.40
C HIS A 369 -14.14 -3.36 -17.63
N PHE A 370 -12.82 -3.18 -17.72
CA PHE A 370 -12.18 -2.78 -18.96
C PHE A 370 -11.43 -3.99 -19.50
N ALA A 371 -11.51 -4.23 -20.81
CA ALA A 371 -10.68 -5.22 -21.48
C ALA A 371 -9.20 -4.96 -21.19
N ALA A 372 -8.38 -6.01 -21.21
CA ALA A 372 -6.94 -5.82 -21.23
C ALA A 372 -6.56 -5.12 -22.54
N LEU A 373 -5.62 -4.17 -22.48
CA LEU A 373 -4.97 -3.67 -23.70
C LEU A 373 -4.35 -4.87 -24.42
N GLU A 374 -4.67 -5.03 -25.71
CA GLU A 374 -4.05 -6.08 -26.52
C GLU A 374 -2.52 -5.86 -26.55
N PRO A 375 -1.71 -6.90 -26.32
CA PRO A 375 -0.27 -6.78 -26.44
C PRO A 375 0.10 -6.53 -27.90
N GLU A 376 0.98 -5.56 -28.15
CA GLU A 376 1.52 -5.33 -29.49
C GLU A 376 2.18 -6.63 -30.01
N PRO A 377 1.81 -7.13 -31.20
CA PRO A 377 2.23 -8.44 -31.65
C PRO A 377 3.73 -8.47 -31.92
N GLU A 378 4.47 -9.30 -31.17
CA GLU A 378 5.92 -9.41 -31.32
C GLU A 378 6.29 -9.91 -32.73
N PRO A 379 7.08 -9.16 -33.53
CA PRO A 379 7.46 -9.59 -34.87
C PRO A 379 8.22 -10.92 -34.84
N ALA A 380 8.03 -11.76 -35.86
CA ALA A 380 8.79 -13.03 -35.98
C ALA A 380 10.31 -12.81 -35.86
N SER A 381 10.83 -11.75 -36.49
CA SER A 381 12.25 -11.36 -36.39
C SER A 381 12.71 -10.98 -34.97
N LEU A 382 11.81 -10.52 -34.10
CA LEU A 382 12.12 -10.27 -32.67
C LEU A 382 12.18 -11.59 -31.89
N LEU A 383 11.28 -12.55 -32.21
CA LEU A 383 11.29 -13.88 -31.62
C LEU A 383 12.54 -14.67 -32.04
N ASP A 384 12.89 -14.63 -33.34
CA ASP A 384 14.11 -15.24 -33.89
C ASP A 384 15.38 -14.63 -33.28
N LEU A 385 15.45 -13.30 -33.19
CA LEU A 385 16.56 -12.58 -32.55
C LEU A 385 16.68 -12.94 -31.07
N ARG A 386 15.56 -13.02 -30.35
CA ARG A 386 15.51 -13.44 -28.93
C ARG A 386 15.99 -14.89 -28.77
N ALA A 387 15.59 -15.79 -29.66
CA ALA A 387 16.04 -17.18 -29.66
C ALA A 387 17.55 -17.28 -29.93
N ALA A 388 18.06 -16.55 -30.94
CA ALA A 388 19.48 -16.51 -31.27
C ALA A 388 20.33 -15.93 -30.13
N VAL A 389 19.93 -14.80 -29.53
CA VAL A 389 20.60 -14.20 -28.37
C VAL A 389 20.60 -15.15 -27.18
N ASN A 390 19.46 -15.79 -26.86
CA ASN A 390 19.38 -16.77 -25.78
C ASN A 390 20.23 -18.02 -26.02
N ALA A 391 20.46 -18.41 -27.28
CA ALA A 391 21.35 -19.51 -27.64
C ALA A 391 22.85 -19.13 -27.53
N MET A 392 23.17 -17.83 -27.62
CA MET A 392 24.52 -17.30 -27.41
C MET A 392 24.86 -17.05 -25.93
N LEU A 393 23.87 -16.97 -25.04
CA LEU A 393 24.10 -16.78 -23.60
C LEU A 393 24.64 -18.07 -22.95
N PRO A 394 25.80 -18.02 -22.26
CA PRO A 394 26.36 -19.19 -21.60
C PRO A 394 25.53 -19.62 -20.40
N ARG A 395 25.47 -20.93 -20.15
CA ARG A 395 24.88 -21.49 -18.92
C ARG A 395 25.94 -21.58 -17.83
N VAL A 396 26.05 -20.50 -17.06
CA VAL A 396 26.95 -20.32 -15.91
C VAL A 396 26.15 -20.21 -14.62
N ASP A 397 26.74 -20.68 -13.52
CA ASP A 397 26.10 -20.61 -12.19
C ASP A 397 26.21 -19.19 -11.60
N LEU A 398 25.21 -18.77 -10.83
CA LEU A 398 25.13 -17.39 -10.31
C LEU A 398 26.37 -16.90 -9.50
N PRO A 399 27.05 -17.74 -8.68
CA PRO A 399 28.31 -17.36 -8.06
C PRO A 399 29.43 -17.08 -9.08
N GLU A 400 29.46 -17.79 -10.21
CA GLU A 400 30.50 -17.63 -11.25
C GLU A 400 30.36 -16.27 -11.93
N VAL A 401 29.13 -15.89 -12.31
CA VAL A 401 28.82 -14.55 -12.86
C VAL A 401 29.23 -13.45 -11.89
N LEU A 402 28.99 -13.63 -10.59
CA LEU A 402 29.40 -12.65 -9.58
C LEU A 402 30.92 -12.56 -9.43
N LEU A 403 31.65 -13.69 -9.51
CA LEU A 403 33.11 -13.72 -9.45
C LEU A 403 33.74 -13.07 -10.68
N GLU A 404 33.21 -13.35 -11.87
CA GLU A 404 33.63 -12.75 -13.14
C GLU A 404 33.39 -11.23 -13.15
N VAL A 405 32.19 -10.78 -12.78
CA VAL A 405 31.88 -9.35 -12.67
C VAL A 405 32.72 -8.67 -11.59
N MET A 406 33.02 -9.33 -10.45
CA MET A 406 33.96 -8.78 -9.47
C MET A 406 35.38 -8.66 -10.04
N ALA A 407 35.86 -9.62 -10.84
CA ALA A 407 37.15 -9.53 -11.52
C ALA A 407 37.23 -8.40 -12.55
N TRP A 408 36.13 -8.07 -13.24
CA TRP A 408 36.06 -6.94 -14.18
C TRP A 408 36.00 -5.56 -13.50
N THR A 409 35.46 -5.49 -12.27
CA THR A 409 35.06 -4.22 -11.63
C THR A 409 35.82 -3.87 -10.36
N GLY A 410 36.51 -4.83 -9.73
CA GLY A 410 37.10 -4.67 -8.40
C GLY A 410 36.08 -4.45 -7.28
N ALA A 411 34.79 -4.73 -7.53
CA ALA A 411 33.72 -4.47 -6.57
C ALA A 411 33.80 -5.32 -5.29
N ASP A 412 34.61 -6.39 -5.26
CA ASP A 412 34.94 -7.17 -4.07
C ASP A 412 35.78 -6.37 -3.07
N GLN A 413 36.69 -5.50 -3.56
CA GLN A 413 37.60 -4.69 -2.75
C GLN A 413 36.84 -3.71 -1.83
N ALA A 414 35.61 -3.35 -2.21
CA ALA A 414 34.73 -2.51 -1.40
C ALA A 414 34.30 -3.16 -0.06
N PHE A 415 34.37 -4.49 0.07
CA PHE A 415 33.94 -5.25 1.26
C PHE A 415 35.02 -5.31 2.36
N THR A 416 35.46 -4.12 2.80
CA THR A 416 36.42 -3.95 3.91
C THR A 416 35.87 -4.41 5.26
N SER A 417 36.75 -4.64 6.24
CA SER A 417 36.35 -4.95 7.62
C SER A 417 35.79 -3.73 8.38
N VAL A 418 34.90 -3.95 9.36
CA VAL A 418 34.53 -2.95 10.39
C VAL A 418 35.75 -2.34 11.07
N THR A 419 36.83 -3.12 11.26
CA THR A 419 38.06 -2.67 11.95
C THR A 419 38.95 -1.76 11.10
N GLY A 420 38.54 -1.37 9.89
CA GLY A 420 39.24 -0.40 9.04
C GLY A 420 40.48 -0.93 8.31
N GLY A 421 41.01 -2.09 8.71
CA GLY A 421 42.04 -2.78 7.94
C GLY A 421 41.49 -3.53 6.74
N GLU A 422 42.32 -3.68 5.71
CA GLU A 422 42.11 -4.67 4.64
C GLU A 422 41.92 -6.05 5.26
N ALA A 423 40.88 -6.75 4.85
CA ALA A 423 40.66 -8.13 5.27
C ALA A 423 41.65 -9.04 4.53
N ARG A 424 42.83 -9.28 5.13
CA ARG A 424 43.91 -10.18 4.66
C ARG A 424 43.50 -11.68 4.69
N LEU A 425 42.26 -11.96 4.33
CA LEU A 425 41.64 -13.27 4.30
C LEU A 425 41.82 -13.83 2.87
N LYS A 426 42.64 -14.88 2.72
CA LYS A 426 42.87 -15.51 1.42
C LYS A 426 41.53 -15.92 0.77
N ASP A 427 41.38 -15.64 -0.53
CA ASP A 427 40.20 -15.98 -1.34
C ASP A 427 38.88 -15.32 -0.82
N LEU A 428 38.97 -14.10 -0.27
CA LEU A 428 37.82 -13.35 0.27
C LEU A 428 36.69 -13.13 -0.74
N HIS A 429 37.01 -12.87 -2.01
CA HIS A 429 36.02 -12.70 -3.10
C HIS A 429 35.10 -13.92 -3.24
N VAL A 430 35.60 -15.14 -2.98
CA VAL A 430 34.78 -16.37 -2.95
C VAL A 430 33.79 -16.35 -1.78
N THR A 431 34.24 -15.92 -0.59
CA THR A 431 33.35 -15.76 0.57
C THR A 431 32.30 -14.67 0.32
N ILE A 432 32.67 -13.56 -0.34
CA ILE A 432 31.74 -12.47 -0.72
C ILE A 432 30.70 -12.99 -1.71
N ALA A 433 31.11 -13.61 -2.82
CA ALA A 433 30.20 -14.15 -3.83
C ALA A 433 29.17 -15.14 -3.23
N ALA A 434 29.63 -16.06 -2.38
CA ALA A 434 28.78 -17.00 -1.67
C ALA A 434 27.73 -16.29 -0.78
N LEU A 435 28.13 -15.27 -0.02
CA LEU A 435 27.21 -14.49 0.82
C LEU A 435 26.25 -13.62 0.01
N LEU A 436 26.70 -13.04 -1.12
CA LEU A 436 25.83 -12.29 -2.04
C LEU A 436 24.74 -13.18 -2.63
N VAL A 437 25.06 -14.42 -3.04
CA VAL A 437 24.04 -15.40 -3.47
C VAL A 437 23.12 -15.82 -2.33
N ALA A 438 23.67 -16.11 -1.14
CA ALA A 438 22.88 -16.49 0.04
C ALA A 438 21.83 -15.43 0.42
N HIS A 439 22.18 -14.14 0.28
CA HIS A 439 21.31 -13.00 0.56
C HIS A 439 20.38 -12.68 -0.61
N GLY A 440 20.89 -12.57 -1.84
CA GLY A 440 20.11 -12.23 -3.03
C GLY A 440 19.01 -13.25 -3.35
N CYS A 441 19.32 -14.54 -3.22
CA CYS A 441 18.36 -15.63 -3.41
C CYS A 441 17.55 -15.95 -2.14
N ASN A 442 17.88 -15.35 -0.99
CA ASN A 442 17.28 -15.63 0.32
C ASN A 442 17.29 -17.15 0.67
N VAL A 443 18.43 -17.81 0.44
CA VAL A 443 18.61 -19.25 0.71
C VAL A 443 19.39 -19.55 1.99
N GLY A 444 20.02 -18.53 2.59
CA GLY A 444 20.86 -18.67 3.78
C GLY A 444 22.19 -19.38 3.48
N TYR A 445 23.00 -19.66 4.51
CA TYR A 445 24.37 -20.15 4.29
C TYR A 445 24.42 -21.61 3.84
N THR A 446 23.47 -22.47 4.24
CA THR A 446 23.55 -23.92 4.02
C THR A 446 23.80 -24.33 2.56
N PRO A 447 23.13 -23.75 1.54
CA PRO A 447 23.37 -24.12 0.14
C PRO A 447 24.65 -23.54 -0.49
N VAL A 448 25.37 -22.64 0.22
CA VAL A 448 26.65 -22.07 -0.23
C VAL A 448 27.83 -22.51 0.65
N MET A 449 27.64 -23.51 1.52
CA MET A 449 28.73 -24.12 2.27
C MET A 449 29.49 -25.14 1.41
N GLY A 450 30.81 -25.20 1.59
CA GLY A 450 31.68 -26.14 0.87
C GLY A 450 32.85 -26.63 1.74
N ALA A 451 33.60 -27.59 1.22
CA ALA A 451 34.79 -28.14 1.91
C ALA A 451 35.96 -27.13 1.96
N ALA A 452 36.05 -26.25 0.96
CA ALA A 452 37.06 -25.20 0.90
C ALA A 452 36.90 -24.17 2.02
N ASP A 453 38.01 -23.69 2.59
CA ASP A 453 38.01 -22.77 3.73
C ASP A 453 37.15 -21.51 3.55
N PRO A 454 37.16 -20.82 2.38
CA PRO A 454 36.33 -19.65 2.12
C PRO A 454 34.82 -19.88 2.26
N LEU A 455 34.36 -21.14 2.20
CA LEU A 455 32.96 -21.57 2.21
C LEU A 455 32.56 -22.32 3.49
N LYS A 456 33.43 -22.38 4.51
CA LYS A 456 33.06 -22.96 5.81
C LYS A 456 32.11 -22.03 6.56
N TYR A 457 31.16 -22.60 7.33
CA TYR A 457 30.16 -21.83 8.09
C TYR A 457 30.77 -20.69 8.94
N GLY A 458 31.85 -20.97 9.68
CA GLY A 458 32.50 -19.96 10.52
C GLY A 458 33.12 -18.81 9.73
N ARG A 459 33.62 -19.08 8.52
CA ARG A 459 34.20 -18.09 7.61
C ARG A 459 33.13 -17.22 6.96
N LEU A 460 32.07 -17.84 6.44
CA LEU A 460 30.87 -17.15 5.94
C LEU A 460 30.26 -16.25 7.03
N SER A 461 30.01 -16.80 8.22
CA SER A 461 29.41 -16.05 9.35
C SER A 461 30.31 -14.94 9.90
N HIS A 462 31.64 -15.02 9.74
CA HIS A 462 32.53 -13.94 10.13
C HIS A 462 32.50 -12.79 9.12
N VAL A 463 32.65 -13.10 7.82
CA VAL A 463 32.71 -12.09 6.74
C VAL A 463 31.36 -11.39 6.54
N ASP A 464 30.23 -12.08 6.76
CA ASP A 464 28.92 -11.43 6.86
C ASP A 464 28.92 -10.30 7.92
N GLN A 465 29.34 -10.62 9.14
CA GLN A 465 29.28 -9.71 10.28
C GLN A 465 30.30 -8.57 10.22
N THR A 466 31.46 -8.77 9.57
CA THR A 466 32.54 -7.77 9.50
C THR A 466 32.59 -7.00 8.18
N CYS A 467 32.19 -7.60 7.05
CA CYS A 467 32.40 -7.03 5.72
C CYS A 467 31.10 -6.61 5.01
N LEU A 468 29.97 -7.31 5.19
CA LEU A 468 28.72 -7.03 4.48
C LEU A 468 27.89 -5.95 5.19
N ARG A 469 28.02 -4.70 4.74
CA ARG A 469 27.51 -3.50 5.42
C ARG A 469 26.89 -2.53 4.41
N LEU A 470 25.95 -1.69 4.84
CA LEU A 470 25.34 -0.68 3.94
C LEU A 470 26.37 0.27 3.31
N ALA A 471 27.50 0.53 3.99
CA ALA A 471 28.61 1.30 3.43
C ALA A 471 29.36 0.53 2.33
N THR A 472 29.66 -0.75 2.54
CA THR A 472 30.40 -1.58 1.56
C THR A 472 29.53 -1.92 0.35
N TYR A 473 28.23 -2.21 0.54
CA TYR A 473 27.28 -2.34 -0.56
C TYR A 473 27.17 -1.06 -1.41
N ARG A 474 27.22 0.14 -0.82
CA ARG A 474 27.21 1.40 -1.59
C ARG A 474 28.49 1.57 -2.40
N ALA A 475 29.65 1.25 -1.83
CA ALA A 475 30.93 1.34 -2.53
C ALA A 475 31.05 0.30 -3.66
N ALA A 476 30.61 -0.94 -3.43
CA ALA A 476 30.52 -1.97 -4.46
C ALA A 476 29.58 -1.55 -5.59
N ASN A 477 28.38 -1.04 -5.27
CA ASN A 477 27.44 -0.53 -6.27
C ASN A 477 28.03 0.64 -7.07
N ALA A 478 28.84 1.51 -6.46
CA ALA A 478 29.49 2.61 -7.19
C ALA A 478 30.48 2.07 -8.24
N ALA A 479 31.32 1.09 -7.89
CA ALA A 479 32.23 0.44 -8.83
C ALA A 479 31.48 -0.28 -9.97
N LEU A 480 30.39 -0.98 -9.65
CA LEU A 480 29.51 -1.63 -10.64
C LEU A 480 28.86 -0.62 -11.58
N ILE A 481 28.35 0.50 -11.08
CA ILE A 481 27.69 1.55 -11.88
C ILE A 481 28.70 2.27 -12.79
N GLU A 482 29.90 2.59 -12.28
CA GLU A 482 30.95 3.25 -13.07
C GLU A 482 31.40 2.34 -14.22
N HIS A 483 31.64 1.05 -13.95
CA HIS A 483 31.98 0.09 -15.01
C HIS A 483 30.81 -0.10 -15.98
N GLN A 484 29.56 -0.19 -15.50
CA GLN A 484 28.37 -0.28 -16.35
C GLN A 484 28.22 0.94 -17.28
N ALA A 485 28.55 2.14 -16.80
CA ALA A 485 28.52 3.37 -17.59
C ALA A 485 29.58 3.40 -18.72
N SER A 486 30.63 2.58 -18.62
CA SER A 486 31.62 2.43 -19.71
C SER A 486 31.09 1.61 -20.90
N ILE A 487 30.09 0.75 -20.69
CA ILE A 487 29.58 -0.20 -21.70
C ILE A 487 28.86 0.56 -22.83
N PRO A 488 29.30 0.44 -24.10
CA PRO A 488 28.72 1.23 -25.21
C PRO A 488 27.20 1.06 -25.39
N LEU A 489 26.69 -0.16 -25.18
CA LEU A 489 25.26 -0.47 -25.27
C LEU A 489 24.43 0.25 -24.19
N VAL A 490 24.95 0.34 -22.95
CA VAL A 490 24.28 1.06 -21.86
C VAL A 490 24.22 2.56 -22.19
N ARG A 491 25.32 3.12 -22.70
CA ARG A 491 25.38 4.53 -23.13
C ARG A 491 24.41 4.83 -24.28
N ALA A 492 24.10 3.85 -25.13
CA ALA A 492 23.09 3.97 -26.19
C ALA A 492 21.64 3.88 -25.65
N TRP A 493 21.42 3.18 -24.53
CA TRP A 493 20.11 3.10 -23.87
C TRP A 493 19.77 4.33 -23.00
N GLY A 494 20.76 5.04 -22.46
CA GLY A 494 20.53 6.35 -21.85
C GLY A 494 21.62 6.84 -20.89
N GLY A 495 21.58 8.13 -20.56
CA GLY A 495 22.55 8.79 -19.68
C GLY A 495 22.33 8.61 -18.17
N GLY A 496 21.62 7.57 -17.72
CA GLY A 496 21.38 7.28 -16.29
C GLY A 496 20.46 8.26 -15.52
N LEU A 497 19.99 9.33 -16.15
CA LEU A 497 19.17 10.38 -15.53
C LEU A 497 17.72 9.97 -15.21
N VAL A 498 17.24 8.86 -15.77
CA VAL A 498 15.89 8.32 -15.56
C VAL A 498 15.99 6.84 -15.22
N ALA A 499 15.34 6.42 -14.13
CA ALA A 499 15.33 5.03 -13.67
C ALA A 499 13.92 4.59 -13.28
N SER A 500 13.40 3.56 -13.96
CA SER A 500 12.11 2.95 -13.64
C SER A 500 12.29 1.93 -12.51
N VAL A 501 12.26 2.39 -11.25
CA VAL A 501 12.51 1.54 -10.07
C VAL A 501 11.20 1.13 -9.39
N ASP A 502 10.70 -0.07 -9.68
CA ASP A 502 9.53 -0.62 -9.00
C ASP A 502 9.83 -0.98 -7.53
N GLY A 503 8.94 -0.58 -6.62
CA GLY A 503 8.87 -1.08 -5.26
C GLY A 503 10.12 -0.87 -4.38
N MET A 504 10.69 0.34 -4.37
CA MET A 504 11.77 0.69 -3.42
C MET A 504 11.34 0.44 -1.96
N ARG A 505 12.20 -0.28 -1.23
CA ARG A 505 11.93 -0.77 0.13
C ARG A 505 13.04 -0.33 1.07
N PHE A 506 12.71 0.61 1.96
CA PHE A 506 13.65 1.17 2.92
C PHE A 506 13.54 0.45 4.26
N VAL A 507 14.68 -0.04 4.75
CA VAL A 507 14.81 -0.52 6.13
C VAL A 507 14.60 0.66 7.07
N VAL A 508 13.54 0.63 7.87
CA VAL A 508 13.29 1.64 8.89
C VAL A 508 14.02 1.19 10.17
N PRO A 509 14.98 1.96 10.69
CA PRO A 509 15.75 1.56 11.89
C PRO A 509 14.92 1.65 13.18
N VAL A 510 13.73 2.24 13.13
CA VAL A 510 12.79 2.41 14.25
C VAL A 510 11.41 1.91 13.79
N PRO A 511 10.68 1.10 14.58
CA PRO A 511 9.32 0.68 14.24
C PRO A 511 8.38 1.88 14.05
N SER A 512 7.46 1.82 13.09
CA SER A 512 6.48 2.88 12.84
C SER A 512 5.12 2.32 12.38
N VAL A 513 4.07 3.14 12.47
CA VAL A 513 2.69 2.80 12.03
C VAL A 513 2.64 2.29 10.58
N TYR A 514 3.45 2.90 9.71
CA TYR A 514 3.45 2.68 8.26
C TYR A 514 4.44 1.60 7.80
N ALA A 515 5.43 1.23 8.62
CA ALA A 515 6.37 0.16 8.31
C ALA A 515 5.79 -1.23 8.64
N ARG A 516 6.22 -2.27 7.91
CA ARG A 516 5.82 -3.66 8.16
C ARG A 516 7.04 -4.57 8.27
N PRO A 517 7.07 -5.55 9.21
CA PRO A 517 8.15 -6.53 9.27
C PRO A 517 8.18 -7.34 7.98
N ASN A 518 9.33 -7.41 7.31
CA ASN A 518 9.47 -8.17 6.06
C ASN A 518 10.37 -9.42 6.23
N PRO A 519 9.82 -10.54 6.76
CA PRO A 519 10.60 -11.73 7.06
C PRO A 519 11.12 -12.46 5.80
N LYS A 520 10.69 -12.07 4.59
CA LYS A 520 11.18 -12.62 3.31
C LYS A 520 12.59 -12.13 2.94
N TYR A 521 13.02 -10.98 3.47
CA TYR A 521 14.32 -10.37 3.11
C TYR A 521 15.26 -10.14 4.31
N PHE A 522 14.75 -10.19 5.55
CA PHE A 522 15.54 -9.96 6.77
C PHE A 522 15.47 -11.14 7.77
N GLY A 523 14.85 -12.25 7.36
CA GLY A 523 14.77 -13.49 8.12
C GLY A 523 13.91 -13.43 9.39
N ARG A 524 13.88 -14.54 10.15
CA ARG A 524 13.05 -14.65 11.37
C ARG A 524 13.70 -14.07 12.63
N ARG A 525 15.03 -14.00 12.69
CA ARG A 525 15.78 -13.40 13.83
C ARG A 525 16.01 -11.90 13.63
N GLY A 526 16.25 -11.45 12.40
CA GLY A 526 16.45 -10.05 12.05
C GLY A 526 15.17 -9.30 11.69
N ARG A 527 14.16 -9.26 12.57
CA ARG A 527 12.93 -8.47 12.32
C ARG A 527 13.25 -6.98 12.22
N ARG A 528 13.51 -6.50 11.00
CA ARG A 528 13.56 -5.09 10.64
C ARG A 528 12.24 -4.72 9.98
N ASP A 529 11.69 -3.59 10.39
CA ASP A 529 10.48 -3.04 9.78
C ASP A 529 10.85 -2.29 8.50
N VAL A 530 10.01 -2.39 7.48
CA VAL A 530 10.28 -1.90 6.13
C VAL A 530 9.15 -0.98 5.71
N ALA A 531 9.50 0.21 5.23
CA ALA A 531 8.59 1.08 4.50
C ALA A 531 8.72 0.79 3.00
N GLN A 532 7.60 0.58 2.33
CA GLN A 532 7.53 0.60 0.87
C GLN A 532 7.07 1.99 0.46
N HIS A 533 7.83 2.66 -0.40
CA HIS A 533 7.41 3.93 -0.99
C HIS A 533 6.99 3.67 -2.44
N ASP A 534 5.69 3.53 -2.65
CA ASP A 534 5.13 3.59 -4.01
C ASP A 534 5.29 5.03 -4.48
N GLN A 535 6.20 5.29 -5.42
CA GLN A 535 6.19 6.55 -6.17
C GLN A 535 5.06 6.46 -7.18
N ARG A 536 3.86 6.90 -6.78
CA ARG A 536 2.76 7.09 -7.74
C ARG A 536 3.10 8.28 -8.64
N PRO A 537 3.12 8.13 -9.98
CA PRO A 537 3.01 9.25 -10.90
C PRO A 537 1.73 10.05 -10.61
N GLY A 538 1.70 11.31 -11.02
CA GLY A 538 0.67 12.26 -10.58
C GLY A 538 -0.77 11.91 -10.99
N GLY A 539 -1.71 12.23 -10.09
CA GLY A 539 -3.09 12.61 -10.42
C GLY A 539 -3.95 11.67 -11.27
N GLY A 540 -4.57 10.67 -10.66
CA GLY A 540 -5.69 9.92 -11.26
C GLY A 540 -6.55 9.23 -10.20
N PRO A 541 -7.89 9.21 -10.30
CA PRO A 541 -8.76 8.66 -9.27
C PRO A 541 -8.85 7.12 -9.33
N GLY A 542 -8.70 6.50 -8.14
CA GLY A 542 -9.44 5.29 -7.76
C GLY A 542 -9.39 4.04 -8.64
N ARG A 543 -8.31 3.24 -8.55
CA ARG A 543 -8.45 1.76 -8.53
C ARG A 543 -7.66 1.16 -7.37
N GLU A 544 -8.35 0.43 -6.50
CA GLU A 544 -7.72 -0.36 -5.44
C GLU A 544 -7.20 -1.67 -6.03
N GLY A 545 -5.88 -1.72 -6.28
CA GLY A 545 -5.22 -2.92 -6.76
C GLY A 545 -5.26 -4.03 -5.72
N ARG A 546 -6.25 -4.93 -5.80
CA ARG A 546 -6.23 -6.23 -5.10
C ARG A 546 -4.88 -6.91 -5.40
N GLY A 547 -4.10 -7.18 -4.36
CA GLY A 547 -2.72 -7.65 -4.52
C GLY A 547 -2.65 -8.95 -5.33
N ARG A 548 -2.04 -8.89 -6.52
CA ARG A 548 -1.90 -10.04 -7.42
C ARG A 548 -1.17 -11.18 -6.69
N HIS A 549 -1.87 -12.29 -6.45
CA HIS A 549 -1.23 -13.54 -6.06
C HIS A 549 -0.40 -14.06 -7.25
N PRO A 550 0.92 -14.28 -7.12
CA PRO A 550 1.66 -15.01 -8.14
C PRO A 550 1.15 -16.47 -8.19
N ALA A 551 1.10 -17.02 -9.40
CA ALA A 551 0.50 -18.34 -9.65
C ALA A 551 1.16 -19.46 -8.84
N ARG A 552 0.34 -20.43 -8.40
CA ARG A 552 0.83 -21.69 -7.81
C ARG A 552 0.97 -22.74 -8.91
N LEU A 553 2.20 -23.15 -9.21
CA LEU A 553 2.42 -24.44 -9.87
C LEU A 553 2.17 -25.59 -8.86
N PRO A 554 1.60 -26.72 -9.29
CA PRO A 554 1.23 -27.81 -8.39
C PRO A 554 2.47 -28.63 -7.96
N VAL A 555 2.57 -28.89 -6.65
CA VAL A 555 3.58 -29.82 -6.08
C VAL A 555 2.84 -31.04 -5.54
N ARG A 556 3.24 -32.24 -5.96
CA ARG A 556 2.65 -33.52 -5.48
C ARG A 556 2.80 -33.65 -3.95
N ALA A 557 1.74 -34.14 -3.30
CA ALA A 557 1.67 -34.20 -1.84
C ALA A 557 2.52 -35.33 -1.22
N GLY A 558 3.43 -34.96 -0.33
CA GLY A 558 4.05 -35.87 0.64
C GLY A 558 3.28 -35.89 1.96
N ARG A 559 3.22 -37.04 2.65
CA ARG A 559 2.46 -37.20 3.91
C ARG A 559 2.98 -36.29 5.04
N PRO A 560 2.09 -35.70 5.87
CA PRO A 560 2.49 -34.79 6.94
C PRO A 560 3.04 -35.51 8.18
N LEU A 561 4.14 -35.00 8.75
CA LEU A 561 4.67 -35.42 10.04
C LEU A 561 3.94 -34.71 11.20
N ARG A 562 3.57 -35.46 12.25
CA ARG A 562 2.90 -34.90 13.45
C ARG A 562 3.87 -34.02 14.28
N PRO A 563 3.42 -32.88 14.84
CA PRO A 563 4.27 -32.02 15.67
C PRO A 563 4.55 -32.66 17.04
N ARG A 564 5.84 -32.78 17.40
CA ARG A 564 6.24 -33.16 18.77
C ARG A 564 6.04 -31.99 19.75
N ARG A 565 5.46 -32.27 20.92
CA ARG A 565 5.38 -31.31 22.05
C ARG A 565 6.78 -31.08 22.63
N ARG A 566 7.02 -29.89 23.21
CA ARG A 566 8.19 -29.62 24.07
C ARG A 566 7.94 -30.15 25.49
N PRO A 567 8.90 -30.84 26.12
CA PRO A 567 8.94 -31.00 27.57
C PRO A 567 9.46 -29.72 28.28
N PRO A 568 9.24 -29.57 29.60
CA PRO A 568 9.87 -28.53 30.43
C PRO A 568 11.36 -28.85 30.70
N PRO A 569 12.15 -27.90 31.24
CA PRO A 569 13.54 -28.14 31.62
C PRO A 569 13.64 -28.97 32.92
N GLY A 570 14.58 -29.90 32.98
CA GLY A 570 14.84 -30.72 34.17
C GLY A 570 16.09 -31.61 34.02
N ASP A 571 17.16 -31.17 34.70
CA ASP A 571 18.40 -31.85 35.14
C ASP A 571 19.26 -32.73 34.19
N ASP A 572 20.57 -32.73 34.44
CA ASP A 572 21.60 -33.45 33.68
C ASP A 572 22.15 -34.67 34.45
N ARG A 573 21.71 -35.88 34.06
CA ARG A 573 22.44 -37.16 34.23
C ARG A 573 21.93 -38.22 33.25
N HIS A 574 22.76 -39.22 32.95
CA HIS A 574 22.54 -40.32 31.97
C HIS A 574 22.67 -40.00 30.47
N ARG A 575 23.80 -39.37 30.07
CA ARG A 575 24.31 -39.43 28.67
C ARG A 575 25.53 -40.36 28.51
N HIS A 576 25.43 -41.63 28.90
CA HIS A 576 26.44 -42.65 28.58
C HIS A 576 25.88 -44.08 28.56
N ARG A 577 25.24 -44.48 27.44
CA ARG A 577 25.13 -45.84 26.87
C ARG A 577 24.11 -45.85 25.73
N GLU A 578 24.58 -45.77 24.48
CA GLU A 578 23.94 -46.35 23.26
C GLU A 578 24.69 -46.07 21.93
N LEU A 579 25.93 -45.55 21.98
CA LEU A 579 26.80 -45.46 20.80
C LEU A 579 27.58 -46.76 20.54
N GLN A 580 26.87 -47.87 20.32
CA GLN A 580 27.48 -49.14 19.87
C GLN A 580 26.44 -50.11 19.26
N ARG A 581 26.16 -49.95 17.95
CA ARG A 581 25.77 -51.05 17.04
C ARG A 581 25.73 -50.59 15.57
N HIS A 582 26.08 -51.52 14.68
CA HIS A 582 26.08 -51.47 13.20
C HIS A 582 27.03 -50.47 12.49
N ARG A 583 28.11 -51.04 11.97
CA ARG A 583 29.09 -50.47 11.03
C ARG A 583 28.58 -50.53 9.58
N VAL A 584 28.98 -49.52 8.79
CA VAL A 584 29.61 -49.60 7.44
C VAL A 584 29.05 -50.60 6.40
N ARG A 585 28.68 -50.06 5.23
CA ARG A 585 29.20 -50.49 3.91
C ARG A 585 29.11 -49.34 2.89
N ALA A 586 29.88 -49.42 1.81
CA ALA A 586 30.09 -48.34 0.83
C ALA A 586 30.19 -48.87 -0.60
N ALA A 587 29.95 -48.01 -1.59
CA ALA A 587 30.30 -48.17 -3.01
C ALA A 587 30.26 -46.79 -3.71
N ASP A 588 30.98 -46.65 -4.84
CA ASP A 588 31.08 -45.42 -5.65
C ASP A 588 30.50 -45.69 -7.09
N PRO A 589 30.82 -45.02 -8.22
CA PRO A 589 29.77 -44.45 -9.07
C PRO A 589 29.65 -45.05 -10.50
N GLY A 590 28.51 -44.81 -11.18
CA GLY A 590 28.20 -45.44 -12.48
C GLY A 590 27.31 -44.65 -13.45
N ARG A 591 27.91 -43.73 -14.21
CA ARG A 591 27.84 -43.58 -15.69
C ARG A 591 26.60 -44.13 -16.47
N VAL A 592 25.95 -43.31 -17.32
CA VAL A 592 25.76 -43.51 -18.81
C VAL A 592 24.57 -42.72 -19.44
N ARG A 593 24.93 -41.87 -20.43
CA ARG A 593 24.29 -41.44 -21.71
C ARG A 593 22.79 -41.09 -21.87
N VAL A 594 22.60 -39.97 -22.58
CA VAL A 594 21.45 -39.60 -23.44
C VAL A 594 21.36 -40.49 -24.70
N ARG A 595 20.17 -40.65 -25.29
CA ARG A 595 19.96 -41.11 -26.68
C ARG A 595 18.80 -40.36 -27.34
N ALA A 596 18.81 -40.20 -28.66
CA ALA A 596 17.79 -39.47 -29.43
C ALA A 596 17.39 -40.21 -30.73
N ALA A 597 16.11 -40.05 -31.11
CA ALA A 597 15.47 -40.31 -32.41
C ALA A 597 14.08 -39.63 -32.32
N ALA A 598 13.54 -38.84 -33.26
CA ALA A 598 13.46 -38.88 -34.72
C ALA A 598 12.23 -39.67 -35.24
N GLY A 599 11.33 -38.99 -35.98
CA GLY A 599 10.15 -39.58 -36.63
C GLY A 599 9.02 -38.58 -36.94
N GLY A 600 8.79 -38.32 -38.23
CA GLY A 600 7.49 -37.97 -38.82
C GLY A 600 7.14 -39.03 -39.89
N PRO A 601 6.32 -38.77 -40.94
CA PRO A 601 5.54 -37.56 -41.26
C PRO A 601 4.06 -37.86 -41.65
N ALA A 602 3.26 -36.84 -41.99
CA ALA A 602 2.12 -36.91 -42.95
C ALA A 602 1.58 -35.52 -43.33
N GLY A 603 1.06 -35.38 -44.56
CA GLY A 603 0.15 -34.32 -45.06
C GLY A 603 -1.08 -34.99 -45.72
N PRO A 604 -1.84 -34.37 -46.65
CA PRO A 604 -1.53 -33.19 -47.49
C PRO A 604 -2.70 -32.17 -47.64
N GLU A 605 -2.75 -31.44 -48.77
CA GLU A 605 -3.84 -30.60 -49.35
C GLU A 605 -4.10 -29.18 -48.75
N ASP A 606 -4.68 -28.20 -49.47
CA ASP A 606 -4.33 -27.51 -50.75
C ASP A 606 -5.31 -26.29 -50.96
N VAL A 607 -5.29 -25.34 -51.94
CA VAL A 607 -4.46 -24.98 -53.12
C VAL A 607 -4.57 -23.45 -53.41
N ALA A 608 -3.69 -22.89 -54.25
CA ALA A 608 -3.79 -21.57 -54.96
C ALA A 608 -3.76 -20.26 -54.10
N ASP A 609 -3.49 -19.05 -54.62
CA ASP A 609 -3.27 -18.58 -56.01
C ASP A 609 -2.20 -17.44 -56.12
N ARG A 610 -1.81 -17.06 -57.36
CA ARG A 610 -0.86 -15.98 -57.73
C ARG A 610 -1.23 -15.42 -59.13
N PRO A 611 -1.06 -14.10 -59.45
CA PRO A 611 0.29 -13.65 -59.84
C PRO A 611 0.66 -12.14 -59.74
N HIS A 612 1.96 -11.92 -59.96
CA HIS A 612 2.73 -10.67 -60.11
C HIS A 612 2.13 -9.48 -60.90
N ARG A 613 2.56 -8.25 -60.55
CA ARG A 613 2.94 -7.25 -61.58
C ARG A 613 4.08 -6.27 -61.22
N ARG A 614 5.01 -6.19 -62.17
CA ARG A 614 6.27 -5.45 -62.37
C ARG A 614 6.35 -3.93 -62.00
N LEU A 615 7.48 -3.57 -61.35
CA LEU A 615 8.50 -2.58 -61.76
C LEU A 615 8.12 -1.31 -62.57
N ARG A 616 8.53 -0.13 -62.04
CA ARG A 616 9.16 0.98 -62.79
C ARG A 616 10.33 1.58 -61.99
N ARG A 617 11.22 2.37 -62.62
CA ARG A 617 12.53 2.80 -62.10
C ARG A 617 12.80 4.31 -62.27
N LEU A 618 13.45 4.92 -61.26
CA LEU A 618 14.45 6.02 -61.37
C LEU A 618 13.96 7.41 -61.85
N PRO A 619 14.72 8.53 -61.70
CA PRO A 619 16.17 8.65 -61.40
C PRO A 619 16.62 9.55 -60.22
N ARG A 620 17.95 9.61 -60.00
CA ARG A 620 18.68 10.45 -59.01
C ARG A 620 19.19 11.77 -59.63
N ARG A 621 19.39 12.85 -58.85
CA ARG A 621 20.52 13.83 -59.01
C ARG A 621 20.62 14.92 -57.91
N GLY A 622 21.85 15.22 -57.47
CA GLY A 622 22.40 16.59 -57.25
C GLY A 622 22.00 17.46 -56.03
N PRO A 623 22.98 18.00 -55.24
CA PRO A 623 22.76 19.03 -54.19
C PRO A 623 23.59 20.34 -54.34
N ARG A 624 23.35 21.32 -53.43
CA ARG A 624 24.04 22.65 -53.18
C ARG A 624 23.44 23.87 -53.95
N PRO A 625 23.69 25.15 -53.54
CA PRO A 625 24.39 25.73 -52.35
C PRO A 625 23.46 26.62 -51.46
N GLY A 626 23.88 27.42 -50.46
CA GLY A 626 25.12 27.43 -49.64
C GLY A 626 25.72 28.82 -49.25
N ARG A 627 25.89 29.10 -47.93
CA ARG A 627 26.69 30.19 -47.26
C ARG A 627 26.11 31.65 -47.28
N PRO A 628 26.62 32.62 -46.46
CA PRO A 628 27.80 32.61 -45.55
C PRO A 628 27.56 33.01 -44.06
N ARG A 629 28.64 33.00 -43.25
CA ARG A 629 28.79 33.63 -41.92
C ARG A 629 29.68 34.88 -42.00
N PRO A 630 29.71 35.76 -40.99
CA PRO A 630 30.90 36.52 -40.59
C PRO A 630 31.74 35.80 -39.52
N HIS A 631 33.03 36.16 -39.43
CA HIS A 631 33.97 35.86 -38.33
C HIS A 631 33.99 37.08 -37.34
N ARG A 632 34.80 37.20 -36.26
CA ARG A 632 36.25 36.93 -36.15
C ARG A 632 36.81 37.12 -34.71
N THR A 633 37.93 36.43 -34.44
CA THR A 633 39.01 36.74 -33.47
C THR A 633 38.76 36.66 -31.95
N ALA A 634 39.82 36.28 -31.23
CA ALA A 634 39.85 35.98 -29.79
C ALA A 634 40.93 36.81 -29.06
N LEU A 635 40.81 36.93 -27.73
CA LEU A 635 41.83 37.21 -26.69
C LEU A 635 41.15 37.00 -25.31
N GLY A 636 41.81 36.74 -24.18
CA GLY A 636 43.23 36.40 -23.99
C GLY A 636 43.79 36.83 -22.62
N GLY A 637 43.59 36.02 -21.56
CA GLY A 637 44.16 36.29 -20.22
C GLY A 637 43.72 35.30 -19.13
N HIS A 638 44.53 35.14 -18.08
CA HIS A 638 44.30 34.26 -16.92
C HIS A 638 44.37 35.10 -15.59
N PRO A 639 44.18 34.55 -14.37
CA PRO A 639 43.67 35.32 -13.22
C PRO A 639 44.75 35.77 -12.22
N ALA A 640 44.33 36.57 -11.24
CA ALA A 640 45.08 36.83 -10.01
C ALA A 640 44.16 36.92 -8.79
N ASP A 641 44.66 36.46 -7.64
CA ASP A 641 44.04 36.50 -6.32
C ASP A 641 44.28 37.86 -5.64
N HIS A 642 43.40 38.27 -4.71
CA HIS A 642 43.81 38.49 -3.31
C HIS A 642 42.66 38.87 -2.34
N ARG A 643 42.93 38.65 -1.06
CA ARG A 643 42.07 38.99 0.10
C ARG A 643 42.65 40.19 0.83
N LEU A 644 41.82 41.02 1.49
CA LEU A 644 41.84 41.26 2.95
C LEU A 644 40.89 42.40 3.39
N HIS A 645 40.58 42.43 4.69
CA HIS A 645 39.78 43.43 5.42
C HIS A 645 40.72 44.41 6.19
N PRO A 646 40.21 45.34 7.04
CA PRO A 646 39.26 46.43 6.78
C PRO A 646 39.78 47.77 7.38
N HIS A 647 39.04 48.89 7.29
CA HIS A 647 39.24 50.00 8.24
C HIS A 647 37.95 50.73 8.66
N ARG A 648 37.98 51.33 9.85
CA ARG A 648 36.85 52.04 10.50
C ARG A 648 36.85 53.54 10.18
N SER A 649 35.66 54.17 10.24
CA SER A 649 35.49 55.54 10.77
C SER A 649 34.03 55.83 11.20
N ARG A 650 33.86 56.81 12.09
CA ARG A 650 32.58 57.38 12.59
C ARG A 650 32.70 58.91 12.59
N PRO A 651 31.60 59.66 12.39
CA PRO A 651 30.96 60.40 13.50
C PRO A 651 29.44 60.02 13.60
N ARG A 652 28.64 60.22 14.66
CA ARG A 652 28.37 61.34 15.61
C ARG A 652 27.71 62.59 14.94
N LEU A 653 26.73 63.32 15.51
CA LEU A 653 25.62 63.03 16.47
C LEU A 653 24.72 64.30 16.62
N ARG A 654 23.40 64.25 16.36
CA ARG A 654 22.30 65.20 16.77
C ARG A 654 20.96 64.61 16.24
N ARG A 655 19.97 64.20 17.05
CA ARG A 655 18.97 64.91 17.90
C ARG A 655 17.85 65.65 17.13
N HIS A 656 16.69 64.96 16.99
CA HIS A 656 15.27 65.32 17.36
C HIS A 656 14.72 66.77 17.20
N PRO A 657 13.38 67.00 17.15
CA PRO A 657 12.24 66.05 17.34
C PRO A 657 11.06 66.15 16.31
N ASP A 658 10.07 65.25 16.47
CA ASP A 658 8.59 65.28 16.20
C ASP A 658 8.02 65.84 14.85
N ALA A 659 6.84 65.44 14.32
CA ALA A 659 5.64 64.82 14.93
C ALA A 659 4.82 63.92 13.94
N LEU A 660 3.76 63.30 14.46
CA LEU A 660 2.67 62.57 13.76
C LEU A 660 1.61 63.58 13.18
N PRO A 661 0.63 63.20 12.32
CA PRO A 661 -0.29 62.05 12.47
C PRO A 661 0.21 60.68 11.96
#